data_AF-A0A1L0CJN7-F1
#
_entry.id   AF-A0A1L0CJN7-F1
#
_cell.length_a   1.000
_cell.length_b   1.000
_cell.length_c   1.000
_cell.angle_alpha   90.00
_cell.angle_beta   90.00
_cell.angle_gamma   90.00
#
_symmetry.space_group_name_H-M   'P 1'
#
loop_
_entity.id
_entity.type
_entity.pdbx_description
1 polymer ?
#
loop_
_entity_poly.entity_id
_entity_poly.type
_entity_poly.pdbx_seq_one_letter_code
_entity_poly.pdbx_strand_id
1 'polypeptide(L)'
;MIGAKYVDLPEYRLIVVGIACLFQSFTILDHILSTENLFAYSYYFLIGLALSNTLKLYYQSNNPLWPIMNDTNGGWNLSALSIGTAYGVYMTSLDPIEERPEKIVRSKMSSFFKFKHGLLFLIKIASLGSLFFSTHQLLTDSTTIIYWGYEGLQNDKTLLFYPWNNYASQFLISFIFFGLIILYQNVSKNMKTIKFLTIALLCSSTFVLINNEYTDRENFFYGGIPYYLGIILSYPFIFSFMFDSNTSNLETVLIYSLSFVFYIIFTLANVWTVAYAFVPYGHVLRESLPLVLTILTATICLGVVVANPDTSKISSSSKTINFKAVGLALMMCCFWVYDSFYKNNPFKNGLPTPYHQDDELITAGIWTIHFGLDNNMWASEKKMSSIIADMELDVIGLLETDTQRTLMGNRDLVQTLANDLNMYYDYGPGPNKHTWGCALLSKYPIVYSEHHLLPSPVGELAPAIKATLEIAENKYVDIFVFHSGQEEDEEDRYLQAKYMQSLMGSSMKNRGAILLSYLVTEPQTGNYNIYVSEESTMNDIEPMDDDRWCEYILYKNLQKVGYVRLARGDITDTELQIGRFKYISEDDIEEMGKSLYDYKLLELPLEYHWRFNDKFLDEGENGHFYHVLDRPHYYDWN
;
A
#
# COMPACT_ATOMS: atom_id res chain seq x y z
N MET A 1 14.55 -3.28 -17.54
CA MET A 1 13.57 -3.49 -16.47
C MET A 1 12.95 -4.88 -16.56
N ILE A 2 12.25 -5.21 -17.65
CA ILE A 2 11.54 -6.50 -17.80
C ILE A 2 12.49 -7.72 -17.67
N GLY A 3 13.69 -7.65 -18.25
CA GLY A 3 14.71 -8.71 -18.15
C GLY A 3 15.39 -8.86 -16.78
N ALA A 4 15.02 -8.04 -15.79
CA ALA A 4 15.56 -8.14 -14.43
C ALA A 4 15.21 -9.46 -13.75
N LYS A 5 14.21 -10.19 -14.26
CA LYS A 5 13.85 -11.55 -13.80
C LYS A 5 15.01 -12.55 -13.87
N TYR A 6 15.99 -12.33 -14.74
CA TYR A 6 17.15 -13.21 -14.94
C TYR A 6 18.34 -12.83 -14.05
N VAL A 7 18.14 -11.89 -13.12
CA VAL A 7 19.15 -11.42 -12.19
C VAL A 7 18.70 -11.81 -10.79
N ASP A 8 19.29 -12.90 -10.29
CA ASP A 8 18.87 -13.51 -9.02
C ASP A 8 19.18 -12.60 -7.83
N LEU A 9 20.41 -12.08 -7.75
CA LEU A 9 20.85 -11.22 -6.65
C LEU A 9 20.12 -9.87 -6.65
N PRO A 10 19.41 -9.51 -5.56
CA PRO A 10 18.62 -8.27 -5.48
C PRO A 10 19.42 -7.00 -5.77
N GLU A 11 20.65 -6.91 -5.30
CA GLU A 11 21.53 -5.75 -5.49
C GLU A 11 21.89 -5.54 -6.96
N TYR A 12 22.13 -6.62 -7.70
CA TYR A 12 22.39 -6.54 -9.14
C TYR A 12 21.11 -6.24 -9.91
N ARG A 13 19.98 -6.78 -9.45
CA ARG A 13 18.67 -6.47 -10.01
C ARG A 13 18.37 -4.99 -9.91
N LEU A 14 18.63 -4.38 -8.74
CA LEU A 14 18.48 -2.94 -8.51
C LEU A 14 19.33 -2.12 -9.50
N ILE A 15 20.60 -2.47 -9.71
CA ILE A 15 21.49 -1.76 -10.65
C ILE A 15 20.93 -1.85 -12.08
N VAL A 16 20.54 -3.04 -12.53
CA VAL A 16 19.99 -3.25 -13.89
C VAL A 16 18.67 -2.50 -14.08
N VAL A 17 17.81 -2.46 -13.05
CA VAL A 17 16.57 -1.69 -13.07
C VAL A 17 16.87 -0.19 -13.12
N GLY A 18 17.81 0.31 -12.32
CA GLY A 18 18.23 1.72 -12.32
C GLY A 18 18.74 2.18 -13.68
N ILE A 19 19.60 1.40 -14.33
CA ILE A 19 20.09 1.67 -15.68
C ILE A 19 18.94 1.66 -16.69
N ALA A 20 18.00 0.71 -16.57
CA ALA A 20 16.84 0.68 -17.46
C ALA A 20 15.92 1.89 -17.27
N CYS A 21 15.70 2.35 -16.04
CA CYS A 21 14.95 3.58 -15.76
C CYS A 21 15.63 4.81 -16.37
N LEU A 22 16.98 4.88 -16.34
CA LEU A 22 17.73 5.95 -17.00
C LEU A 22 17.45 5.99 -18.52
N PHE A 23 17.54 4.84 -19.21
CA PHE A 23 17.23 4.77 -20.64
C PHE A 23 15.76 5.07 -20.97
N GLN A 24 14.83 4.65 -20.10
CA GLN A 24 13.42 5.00 -20.25
C GLN A 24 13.20 6.51 -20.12
N SER A 25 13.88 7.16 -19.17
CA SER A 25 13.85 8.62 -19.01
C SER A 25 14.43 9.35 -20.23
N PHE A 26 15.50 8.82 -20.84
CA PHE A 26 16.01 9.37 -22.11
C PHE A 26 15.01 9.23 -23.26
N THR A 27 14.29 8.11 -23.33
CA THR A 27 13.25 7.90 -24.36
C THR A 27 12.10 8.90 -24.17
N ILE A 28 11.69 9.15 -22.93
CA ILE A 28 10.69 10.17 -22.62
C ILE A 28 11.19 11.56 -23.02
N LEU A 29 12.44 11.89 -22.70
CA LEU A 29 13.05 13.16 -23.06
C LEU A 29 13.15 13.36 -24.58
N ASP A 30 13.53 12.31 -25.32
CA ASP A 30 13.57 12.32 -26.78
C ASP A 30 12.18 12.61 -27.38
N HIS A 31 11.13 11.99 -26.84
CA HIS A 31 9.75 12.30 -27.23
C HIS A 31 9.33 13.74 -26.90
N ILE A 32 9.80 14.31 -25.78
CA ILE A 32 9.57 15.72 -25.44
C ILE A 32 10.26 16.65 -26.44
N LEU A 33 11.47 16.31 -26.88
CA LEU A 33 12.27 17.12 -27.82
C LEU A 33 11.80 17.01 -29.27
N SER A 34 11.16 15.90 -29.64
CA SER A 34 10.64 15.65 -30.99
C SER A 34 9.18 16.07 -31.18
N THR A 35 8.44 16.32 -30.10
CA THR A 35 7.05 16.81 -30.19
C THR A 35 6.95 18.33 -30.13
N GLU A 36 6.13 18.91 -31.01
CA GLU A 36 5.74 20.34 -30.89
C GLU A 36 4.38 20.53 -30.21
N ASN A 37 3.66 19.44 -29.93
CA ASN A 37 2.30 19.48 -29.45
C ASN A 37 2.21 19.06 -27.99
N LEU A 38 2.22 20.08 -27.12
CA LEU A 38 2.01 19.96 -25.68
C LEU A 38 0.75 19.12 -25.34
N PHE A 39 -0.38 19.38 -26.00
CA PHE A 39 -1.65 18.73 -25.66
C PHE A 39 -1.60 17.23 -25.95
N ALA A 40 -1.21 16.86 -27.18
CA ALA A 40 -1.12 15.47 -27.56
C ALA A 40 -0.16 14.72 -26.62
N TYR A 41 0.98 15.33 -26.31
CA TYR A 41 1.97 14.73 -25.43
C TYR A 41 1.45 14.53 -23.99
N SER A 42 0.92 15.57 -23.34
CA SER A 42 0.40 15.43 -21.96
C SER A 42 -0.79 14.48 -21.89
N TYR A 43 -1.62 14.44 -22.95
CA TYR A 43 -2.75 13.52 -23.03
C TYR A 43 -2.29 12.07 -23.15
N TYR A 44 -1.35 11.75 -24.05
CA TYR A 44 -0.81 10.39 -24.16
C TYR A 44 -0.04 9.95 -22.92
N PHE A 45 0.70 10.86 -22.27
CA PHE A 45 1.37 10.57 -21.00
C PHE A 45 0.37 10.12 -19.92
N LEU A 46 -0.75 10.84 -19.80
CA LEU A 46 -1.80 10.49 -18.85
C LEU A 46 -2.60 9.25 -19.27
N ILE A 47 -2.80 8.98 -20.56
CA ILE A 47 -3.35 7.70 -21.01
C ILE A 47 -2.44 6.54 -20.58
N GLY A 48 -1.12 6.71 -20.64
CA GLY A 48 -0.17 5.73 -20.11
C GLY A 48 -0.36 5.46 -18.61
N LEU A 49 -0.59 6.50 -17.81
CA LEU A 49 -0.95 6.36 -16.40
C LEU A 49 -2.26 5.58 -16.21
N ALA A 50 -3.30 5.89 -16.99
CA ALA A 50 -4.58 5.18 -16.93
C ALA A 50 -4.43 3.69 -17.27
N LEU A 51 -3.66 3.36 -18.33
CA LEU A 51 -3.37 1.98 -18.72
C LEU A 51 -2.58 1.26 -17.61
N SER A 52 -1.57 1.91 -17.02
CA SER A 52 -0.80 1.32 -15.92
C SER A 52 -1.66 1.07 -14.67
N ASN A 53 -2.49 2.03 -14.28
CA ASN A 53 -3.36 1.92 -13.11
C ASN A 53 -4.41 0.81 -13.30
N THR A 54 -5.06 0.76 -14.45
CA THR A 54 -6.07 -0.28 -14.76
C THR A 54 -5.48 -1.67 -14.94
N LEU A 55 -4.27 -1.77 -15.50
CA LEU A 55 -3.53 -3.03 -15.56
C LEU A 55 -3.19 -3.52 -14.14
N LYS A 56 -2.69 -2.64 -13.26
CA LYS A 56 -2.46 -2.97 -11.86
C LYS A 56 -3.74 -3.42 -11.16
N LEU A 57 -4.82 -2.67 -11.30
CA LEU A 57 -6.14 -3.03 -10.75
C LEU A 57 -6.57 -4.44 -11.19
N TYR A 58 -6.40 -4.76 -12.47
CA TYR A 58 -6.71 -6.08 -13.00
C TYR A 58 -5.88 -7.19 -12.34
N TYR A 59 -4.59 -6.95 -12.11
CA TYR A 59 -3.66 -7.85 -11.42
C TYR A 59 -3.60 -7.62 -9.90
N GLN A 60 -4.72 -7.22 -9.27
CA GLN A 60 -4.82 -7.07 -7.81
C GLN A 60 -3.71 -6.17 -7.24
N SER A 61 -3.55 -4.99 -7.84
CA SER A 61 -2.55 -3.97 -7.47
C SER A 61 -1.08 -4.32 -7.78
N ASN A 62 -0.78 -5.52 -8.28
CA ASN A 62 0.54 -5.84 -8.83
C ASN A 62 0.68 -5.44 -10.30
N ASN A 63 1.89 -5.08 -10.74
CA ASN A 63 2.21 -5.00 -12.17
C ASN A 63 2.98 -6.27 -12.57
N PRO A 64 2.47 -7.11 -13.48
CA PRO A 64 3.12 -8.36 -13.84
C PRO A 64 4.46 -8.17 -14.57
N LEU A 65 4.83 -6.94 -14.90
CA LEU A 65 6.08 -6.58 -15.58
C LEU A 65 7.14 -6.01 -14.61
N TRP A 66 6.82 -5.91 -13.32
CA TRP A 66 7.74 -5.39 -12.32
C TRP A 66 8.96 -6.30 -12.14
N PRO A 67 10.08 -5.72 -11.66
CA PRO A 67 11.30 -6.47 -11.42
C PRO A 67 11.24 -7.41 -10.20
N ILE A 68 10.18 -7.32 -9.38
CA ILE A 68 9.90 -8.25 -8.28
C ILE A 68 9.04 -9.45 -8.73
N MET A 69 8.64 -9.48 -10.01
CA MET A 69 7.83 -10.54 -10.61
C MET A 69 8.68 -11.47 -11.48
N ASN A 70 8.33 -12.76 -11.48
CA ASN A 70 8.96 -13.82 -12.24
C ASN A 70 7.92 -14.91 -12.60
N ASP A 71 8.36 -15.99 -13.23
CA ASP A 71 7.45 -17.02 -13.73
C ASP A 71 6.76 -17.83 -12.60
N THR A 72 7.27 -17.79 -11.37
CA THR A 72 6.71 -18.53 -10.23
C THR A 72 5.71 -17.72 -9.40
N ASN A 73 5.74 -16.38 -9.48
CA ASN A 73 4.85 -15.49 -8.73
C ASN A 73 3.87 -14.66 -9.60
N GLY A 74 3.73 -14.99 -10.89
CA GLY A 74 2.73 -14.39 -11.78
C GLY A 74 3.25 -13.32 -12.75
N GLY A 75 4.57 -13.22 -12.90
CA GLY A 75 5.24 -12.32 -13.84
C GLY A 75 5.01 -12.68 -15.31
N TRP A 76 4.84 -11.65 -16.14
CA TRP A 76 4.66 -11.74 -17.59
C TRP A 76 5.90 -11.27 -18.36
N ASN A 77 7.06 -11.29 -17.69
CA ASN A 77 8.27 -10.66 -18.17
C ASN A 77 8.74 -11.20 -19.53
N LEU A 78 8.64 -12.52 -19.78
CA LEU A 78 9.07 -13.09 -21.08
C LEU A 78 8.19 -12.62 -22.24
N SER A 79 6.87 -12.64 -22.05
CA SER A 79 5.90 -12.17 -23.04
C SER A 79 6.09 -10.69 -23.33
N ALA A 80 6.26 -9.88 -22.29
CA ALA A 80 6.47 -8.45 -22.44
C ALA A 80 7.84 -8.12 -23.05
N LEU A 81 8.89 -8.89 -22.75
CA LEU A 81 10.18 -8.75 -23.42
C LEU A 81 10.07 -9.05 -24.92
N SER A 82 9.31 -10.08 -25.29
CA SER A 82 9.08 -10.45 -26.69
C SER A 82 8.33 -9.35 -27.44
N ILE A 83 7.23 -8.85 -26.87
CA ILE A 83 6.45 -7.74 -27.43
C ILE A 83 7.29 -6.45 -27.49
N GLY A 84 7.99 -6.13 -26.41
CA GLY A 84 8.86 -4.95 -26.31
C GLY A 84 10.01 -4.99 -27.32
N THR A 85 10.59 -6.16 -27.56
CA THR A 85 11.63 -6.35 -28.59
C THR A 85 11.05 -6.17 -29.98
N ALA A 86 9.91 -6.79 -30.29
CA ALA A 86 9.24 -6.63 -31.58
C ALA A 86 8.85 -5.16 -31.84
N TYR A 87 8.33 -4.47 -30.81
CA TYR A 87 8.03 -3.04 -30.86
C TYR A 87 9.30 -2.21 -31.05
N GLY A 88 10.39 -2.51 -30.34
CA GLY A 88 11.68 -1.85 -30.52
C GLY A 88 12.21 -1.97 -31.94
N VAL A 89 12.18 -3.18 -32.52
CA VAL A 89 12.57 -3.42 -33.93
C VAL A 89 11.67 -2.62 -34.88
N TYR A 90 10.36 -2.63 -34.67
CA TYR A 90 9.43 -1.83 -35.46
C TYR A 90 9.74 -0.33 -35.37
N MET A 91 9.99 0.20 -34.17
CA MET A 91 10.33 1.61 -33.98
C MET A 91 11.65 1.98 -34.67
N THR A 92 12.65 1.10 -34.66
CA THR A 92 13.91 1.33 -35.41
C THR A 92 13.75 1.26 -36.92
N SER A 93 12.65 0.71 -37.43
CA SER A 93 12.33 0.69 -38.87
C SER A 93 11.63 1.96 -39.36
N LEU A 94 11.18 2.82 -38.45
CA LEU A 94 10.58 4.10 -38.77
C LEU A 94 11.67 5.16 -39.00
N ASP A 95 11.39 6.12 -39.87
CA ASP A 95 12.29 7.24 -40.10
C ASP A 95 12.50 8.04 -38.79
N PRO A 96 13.71 8.52 -38.52
CA PRO A 96 13.98 9.37 -37.37
C PRO A 96 13.04 10.58 -37.39
N ILE A 97 12.39 10.86 -36.25
CA ILE A 97 11.58 12.06 -36.11
C ILE A 97 12.55 13.24 -35.99
N GLU A 98 12.37 14.26 -36.82
CA GLU A 98 13.19 15.47 -36.74
C GLU A 98 13.03 16.14 -35.37
N GLU A 99 14.16 16.47 -34.74
CA GLU A 99 14.16 17.22 -33.48
C GLU A 99 13.53 18.61 -33.67
N ARG A 100 12.90 19.14 -32.62
CA ARG A 100 12.41 20.51 -32.61
C ARG A 100 13.56 21.47 -32.96
N PRO A 101 13.36 22.40 -33.92
CA PRO A 101 14.42 23.29 -34.36
C PRO A 101 15.01 24.10 -33.20
N GLU A 102 16.34 24.08 -33.08
CA GLU A 102 17.06 24.75 -32.00
C GLU A 102 16.82 26.27 -32.06
N LYS A 103 16.37 26.83 -30.93
CA LYS A 103 16.14 28.27 -30.80
C LYS A 103 17.35 28.95 -30.18
N ILE A 104 18.01 29.78 -30.98
CA ILE A 104 19.10 30.64 -30.51
C ILE A 104 18.51 31.82 -29.71
N VAL A 105 18.42 31.68 -28.39
CA VAL A 105 18.07 32.79 -27.49
C VAL A 105 19.29 33.67 -27.28
N ARG A 106 19.55 34.61 -28.19
CA ARG A 106 20.58 35.65 -28.03
C ARG A 106 19.98 36.93 -27.47
N SER A 107 20.26 37.24 -26.21
CA SER A 107 20.18 38.64 -25.74
C SER A 107 21.17 38.93 -24.61
N LYS A 108 21.78 40.13 -24.64
CA LYS A 108 22.49 40.71 -23.49
C LYS A 108 21.45 41.02 -22.42
N MET A 109 21.24 40.09 -21.49
CA MET A 109 20.22 40.21 -20.46
C MET A 109 20.72 41.04 -19.27
N SER A 110 19.93 42.00 -18.78
CA SER A 110 20.27 42.78 -17.57
C SER A 110 20.18 41.93 -16.29
N SER A 111 20.81 42.38 -15.19
CA SER A 111 20.86 41.64 -13.92
C SER A 111 19.47 41.27 -13.37
N PHE A 112 18.50 42.18 -13.45
CA PHE A 112 17.12 41.93 -13.02
C PHE A 112 16.43 40.82 -13.82
N PHE A 113 16.62 40.80 -15.15
CA PHE A 113 16.07 39.75 -16.00
C PHE A 113 16.74 38.39 -15.76
N LYS A 114 18.04 38.36 -15.44
CA LYS A 114 18.74 37.12 -15.04
C LYS A 114 18.17 36.54 -13.75
N PHE A 115 17.93 37.37 -12.73
CA PHE A 115 17.31 36.94 -11.47
C PHE A 115 15.89 36.41 -11.70
N LYS A 116 15.05 37.15 -12.44
CA LYS A 116 13.69 36.73 -12.78
C LYS A 116 13.67 35.39 -13.53
N HIS A 117 14.56 35.23 -14.51
CA HIS A 117 14.69 33.99 -15.28
C HIS A 117 15.15 32.81 -14.40
N GLY A 118 16.10 33.02 -13.50
CA GLY A 118 16.54 32.00 -12.53
C GLY A 118 15.43 31.55 -11.59
N LEU A 119 14.63 32.50 -11.05
CA LEU A 119 13.48 32.18 -10.21
C LEU A 119 12.40 31.41 -10.99
N LEU A 120 12.08 31.85 -12.22
CA LEU A 120 11.17 31.14 -13.11
C LEU A 120 11.65 29.72 -13.39
N PHE A 121 12.93 29.55 -13.71
CA PHE A 121 13.54 28.26 -13.95
C PHE A 121 13.42 27.33 -12.72
N LEU A 122 13.67 27.85 -11.51
CA LEU A 122 13.47 27.10 -10.26
C LEU A 122 12.01 26.66 -10.08
N ILE A 123 11.05 27.54 -10.35
CA ILE A 123 9.62 27.20 -10.28
C ILE A 123 9.27 26.10 -11.30
N LYS A 124 9.81 26.17 -12.52
CA LYS A 124 9.58 25.15 -13.56
C LYS A 124 10.04 23.76 -13.10
N ILE A 125 11.27 23.65 -12.59
CA ILE A 125 11.82 22.35 -12.17
C ILE A 125 11.13 21.83 -10.90
N ALA A 126 10.83 22.71 -9.95
CA ALA A 126 10.18 22.34 -8.71
C ALA A 126 8.74 21.84 -8.96
N SER A 127 7.94 22.62 -9.71
CA SER A 127 6.55 22.25 -10.00
C SER A 127 6.42 20.98 -10.84
N LEU A 128 7.33 20.74 -11.79
CA LEU A 128 7.34 19.50 -12.56
C LEU A 128 7.71 18.28 -11.69
N GLY A 129 8.73 18.41 -10.84
CA GLY A 129 9.14 17.34 -9.93
C GLY A 129 8.06 17.01 -8.90
N SER A 130 7.42 18.04 -8.35
CA SER A 130 6.24 17.90 -7.49
C SER A 130 5.09 17.19 -8.19
N LEU A 131 4.78 17.57 -9.44
CA LEU A 131 3.70 16.94 -10.20
C LEU A 131 3.95 15.44 -10.43
N PHE A 132 5.18 15.06 -10.77
CA PHE A 132 5.56 13.65 -10.91
C PHE A 132 5.44 12.90 -9.58
N PHE A 133 5.91 13.49 -8.47
CA PHE A 133 5.81 12.86 -7.17
C PHE A 133 4.35 12.70 -6.72
N SER A 134 3.51 13.75 -6.82
CA SER A 134 2.08 13.68 -6.50
C SER A 134 1.34 12.62 -7.32
N THR A 135 1.72 12.48 -8.59
CA THR A 135 1.16 11.44 -9.47
C THR A 135 1.59 10.05 -8.98
N HIS A 136 2.88 9.88 -8.67
CA HIS A 136 3.39 8.62 -8.16
C HIS A 136 2.69 8.25 -6.84
N GLN A 137 2.62 9.16 -5.87
CA GLN A 137 2.06 8.90 -4.54
C GLN A 137 0.60 8.44 -4.54
N LEU A 138 -0.29 9.08 -5.31
CA LEU A 138 -1.74 8.88 -5.14
C LEU A 138 -2.48 8.32 -6.36
N LEU A 139 -1.91 8.40 -7.57
CA LEU A 139 -2.62 8.06 -8.81
C LEU A 139 -2.13 6.75 -9.47
N THR A 140 -1.02 6.18 -9.00
CA THR A 140 -0.45 4.95 -9.59
C THR A 140 -1.10 3.68 -9.08
N ASP A 141 -1.93 3.77 -8.05
CA ASP A 141 -2.84 2.71 -7.63
C ASP A 141 -4.21 3.29 -7.24
N SER A 142 -5.26 2.52 -7.50
CA SER A 142 -6.65 2.90 -7.20
C SER A 142 -7.02 2.75 -5.72
N THR A 143 -6.21 2.02 -4.95
CA THR A 143 -6.53 1.61 -3.58
C THR A 143 -5.92 2.57 -2.56
N THR A 144 -4.80 3.21 -2.90
CA THR A 144 -4.07 4.14 -2.03
C THR A 144 -4.96 5.24 -1.48
N ILE A 145 -5.84 5.81 -2.32
CA ILE A 145 -6.70 6.90 -1.90
C ILE A 145 -7.89 6.46 -1.04
N ILE A 146 -8.23 5.16 -1.08
CA ILE A 146 -9.26 4.57 -0.22
C ILE A 146 -8.66 4.38 1.17
N TYR A 147 -7.45 3.81 1.25
CA TYR A 147 -6.77 3.61 2.53
C TYR A 147 -6.29 4.90 3.18
N TRP A 148 -6.11 5.99 2.41
CA TRP A 148 -5.64 7.26 2.94
C TRP A 148 -6.48 7.83 4.10
N GLY A 149 -7.77 7.50 4.16
CA GLY A 149 -8.66 7.93 5.24
C GLY A 149 -9.33 6.78 5.99
N TYR A 150 -8.91 5.53 5.78
CA TYR A 150 -9.58 4.35 6.35
C TYR A 150 -9.18 4.17 7.82
N GLU A 151 -10.18 4.02 8.71
CA GLU A 151 -10.02 3.91 10.18
C GLU A 151 -10.71 2.67 10.77
N GLY A 152 -11.02 1.69 9.91
CA GLY A 152 -11.79 0.50 10.27
C GLY A 152 -13.29 0.61 10.03
N LEU A 153 -13.96 -0.51 10.29
CA LEU A 153 -15.39 -0.71 10.15
C LEU A 153 -16.11 -0.26 11.43
N GLN A 154 -16.20 1.05 11.62
CA GLN A 154 -16.85 1.63 12.80
C GLN A 154 -18.33 1.94 12.59
N ASN A 155 -18.73 2.25 11.35
CA ASN A 155 -20.07 2.71 11.03
C ASN A 155 -20.39 2.56 9.52
N ASP A 156 -21.63 2.83 9.14
CA ASP A 156 -22.10 2.74 7.74
C ASP A 156 -21.40 3.71 6.77
N LYS A 157 -20.53 4.61 7.26
CA LYS A 157 -19.73 5.50 6.41
C LYS A 157 -18.46 4.84 5.90
N THR A 158 -18.02 3.71 6.44
CA THR A 158 -16.81 3.04 5.98
C THR A 158 -16.90 2.72 4.48
N LEU A 159 -15.83 3.04 3.75
CA LEU A 159 -15.68 2.60 2.37
C LEU A 159 -15.04 1.23 2.38
N LEU A 160 -15.82 0.21 2.02
CA LEU A 160 -15.22 -1.08 1.69
C LEU A 160 -14.25 -0.88 0.53
N PHE A 161 -13.12 -1.56 0.58
CA PHE A 161 -12.17 -1.53 -0.51
C PHE A 161 -12.80 -1.91 -1.86
N TYR A 162 -13.50 -3.04 -1.89
CA TYR A 162 -14.22 -3.54 -3.07
C TYR A 162 -15.69 -3.18 -2.87
N PRO A 163 -16.38 -2.60 -3.87
CA PRO A 163 -15.93 -2.34 -5.24
C PRO A 163 -15.29 -0.95 -5.47
N TRP A 164 -14.97 -0.20 -4.42
CA TRP A 164 -14.56 1.21 -4.53
C TRP A 164 -13.22 1.44 -5.22
N ASN A 165 -12.30 0.48 -5.17
CA ASN A 165 -11.07 0.47 -5.97
C ASN A 165 -11.36 0.59 -7.48
N ASN A 166 -12.37 -0.15 -7.96
CA ASN A 166 -12.78 -0.08 -9.36
C ASN A 166 -13.40 1.28 -9.69
N TYR A 167 -14.22 1.85 -8.78
CA TYR A 167 -14.77 3.20 -8.96
C TYR A 167 -13.68 4.29 -8.97
N ALA A 168 -12.68 4.19 -8.09
CA ALA A 168 -11.55 5.11 -8.07
C ALA A 168 -10.80 5.10 -9.42
N SER A 169 -10.56 3.91 -9.99
CA SER A 169 -9.96 3.77 -11.33
C SER A 169 -10.87 4.32 -12.44
N GLN A 170 -12.20 4.11 -12.35
CA GLN A 170 -13.16 4.71 -13.28
C GLN A 170 -13.15 6.24 -13.25
N PHE A 171 -13.05 6.86 -12.07
CA PHE A 171 -12.91 8.31 -11.95
C PHE A 171 -11.63 8.80 -12.63
N LEU A 172 -10.50 8.13 -12.37
CA LEU A 172 -9.21 8.45 -13.00
C LEU A 172 -9.29 8.40 -14.52
N ILE A 173 -9.82 7.31 -15.09
CA ILE A 173 -10.04 7.14 -16.54
C ILE A 173 -10.95 8.25 -17.06
N SER A 174 -12.07 8.51 -16.40
CA SER A 174 -13.05 9.50 -16.86
C SER A 174 -12.45 10.91 -16.92
N PHE A 175 -11.68 11.30 -15.91
CA PHE A 175 -10.99 12.59 -15.88
C PHE A 175 -9.91 12.70 -16.95
N ILE A 176 -9.15 11.64 -17.21
CA ILE A 176 -8.14 11.63 -18.26
C ILE A 176 -8.80 11.70 -19.63
N PHE A 177 -9.69 10.76 -19.96
CA PHE A 177 -10.23 10.63 -21.32
C PHE A 177 -11.22 11.74 -21.70
N PHE A 178 -12.08 12.19 -20.77
CA PHE A 178 -13.10 13.21 -21.05
C PHE A 178 -12.72 14.58 -20.48
N GLY A 179 -12.21 14.61 -19.24
CA GLY A 179 -11.89 15.85 -18.54
C GLY A 179 -10.84 16.71 -19.27
N LEU A 180 -9.77 16.09 -19.77
CA LEU A 180 -8.74 16.81 -20.52
C LEU A 180 -9.25 17.33 -21.87
N ILE A 181 -10.05 16.57 -22.61
CA ILE A 181 -10.59 17.05 -23.89
C ILE A 181 -11.45 18.30 -23.67
N ILE A 182 -12.32 18.27 -22.66
CA ILE A 182 -13.17 19.41 -22.27
C ILE A 182 -12.31 20.59 -21.83
N LEU A 183 -11.26 20.33 -21.04
CA LEU A 183 -10.31 21.34 -20.60
C LEU A 183 -9.71 22.07 -21.80
N TYR A 184 -9.06 21.35 -22.72
CA TYR A 184 -8.33 21.94 -23.82
C TYR A 184 -9.21 22.69 -24.82
N GLN A 185 -10.44 22.23 -25.05
CA GLN A 185 -11.42 22.98 -25.86
C GLN A 185 -11.78 24.34 -25.26
N ASN A 186 -11.68 24.49 -23.94
CA ASN A 186 -12.10 25.67 -23.19
C ASN A 186 -10.94 26.53 -22.65
N VAL A 187 -9.71 26.00 -22.55
CA VAL A 187 -8.53 26.71 -22.03
C VAL A 187 -8.27 28.01 -22.78
N SER A 188 -8.42 28.03 -24.11
CA SER A 188 -8.19 29.22 -24.93
C SER A 188 -9.16 30.37 -24.60
N LYS A 189 -10.37 30.06 -24.12
CA LYS A 189 -11.40 31.05 -23.78
C LYS A 189 -11.41 31.41 -22.30
N ASN A 190 -11.11 30.45 -21.41
CA ASN A 190 -11.36 30.54 -19.97
C ASN A 190 -10.12 30.21 -19.10
N MET A 191 -8.90 30.45 -19.60
CA MET A 191 -7.65 30.07 -18.93
C MET A 191 -7.58 30.47 -17.45
N LYS A 192 -7.95 31.71 -17.09
CA LYS A 192 -7.91 32.20 -15.70
C LYS A 192 -8.85 31.39 -14.79
N THR A 193 -10.07 31.13 -15.26
CA THR A 193 -11.07 30.35 -14.52
C THR A 193 -10.59 28.92 -14.29
N ILE A 194 -9.99 28.31 -15.31
CA ILE A 194 -9.48 26.94 -15.23
C ILE A 194 -8.28 26.84 -14.28
N LYS A 195 -7.34 27.79 -14.33
CA LYS A 195 -6.24 27.86 -13.35
C LYS A 195 -6.79 28.01 -11.93
N PHE A 196 -7.75 28.91 -11.74
CA PHE A 196 -8.39 29.11 -10.44
C PHE A 196 -9.07 27.82 -9.96
N LEU A 197 -9.84 27.14 -10.81
CA LEU A 197 -10.46 25.86 -10.48
C LEU A 197 -9.43 24.79 -10.10
N THR A 198 -8.34 24.68 -10.87
CA THR A 198 -7.26 23.71 -10.60
C THR A 198 -6.63 23.95 -9.23
N ILE A 199 -6.30 25.21 -8.93
CA ILE A 199 -5.73 25.62 -7.64
C ILE A 199 -6.74 25.40 -6.50
N ALA A 200 -8.01 25.77 -6.71
CA ALA A 200 -9.05 25.59 -5.71
C ALA A 200 -9.24 24.11 -5.36
N LEU A 201 -9.34 23.24 -6.37
CA LEU A 201 -9.43 21.78 -6.19
C LEU A 201 -8.24 21.23 -5.41
N LEU A 202 -7.01 21.58 -5.81
CA LEU A 202 -5.80 21.09 -5.15
C LEU A 202 -5.72 21.57 -3.69
N CYS A 203 -5.97 22.86 -3.44
CA CYS A 203 -5.90 23.41 -2.09
C CYS A 203 -7.01 22.85 -1.17
N SER A 204 -8.26 22.79 -1.65
CA SER A 204 -9.37 22.24 -0.85
C SER A 204 -9.20 20.75 -0.59
N SER A 205 -8.75 20.01 -1.60
CA SER A 205 -8.44 18.59 -1.48
C SER A 205 -7.32 18.34 -0.48
N THR A 206 -6.21 19.08 -0.60
CA THR A 206 -5.07 18.93 0.31
C THR A 206 -5.50 19.23 1.75
N PHE A 207 -6.32 20.26 1.96
CA PHE A 207 -6.87 20.57 3.29
C PHE A 207 -7.64 19.38 3.90
N VAL A 208 -8.43 18.66 3.10
CA VAL A 208 -9.12 17.45 3.55
C VAL A 208 -8.13 16.32 3.82
N LEU A 209 -7.21 16.04 2.88
CA LEU A 209 -6.26 14.93 2.98
C LEU A 209 -5.28 15.04 4.16
N ILE A 210 -4.99 16.25 4.64
CA ILE A 210 -4.09 16.47 5.78
C ILE A 210 -4.81 16.52 7.14
N ASN A 211 -6.15 16.61 7.15
CA ASN A 211 -6.92 16.75 8.37
C ASN A 211 -7.53 15.40 8.78
N ASN A 212 -7.11 14.91 9.95
CA ASN A 212 -7.55 13.64 10.53
C ASN A 212 -9.04 13.60 10.89
N GLU A 213 -9.74 14.74 10.90
CA GLU A 213 -11.20 14.78 11.10
C GLU A 213 -11.99 14.21 9.92
N TYR A 214 -11.42 14.23 8.70
CA TYR A 214 -12.06 13.69 7.51
C TYR A 214 -11.55 12.27 7.24
N THR A 215 -12.41 11.29 7.51
CA THR A 215 -12.11 9.86 7.34
C THR A 215 -13.04 9.23 6.28
N ASP A 216 -12.71 8.01 5.86
CA ASP A 216 -13.49 7.14 4.98
C ASP A 216 -14.06 7.85 3.73
N ARG A 217 -15.40 7.84 3.59
CA ARG A 217 -16.13 8.49 2.48
C ARG A 217 -15.79 9.95 2.33
N GLU A 218 -15.68 10.68 3.43
CA GLU A 218 -15.48 12.12 3.40
C GLU A 218 -14.07 12.44 2.86
N ASN A 219 -13.07 11.71 3.34
CA ASN A 219 -11.70 11.80 2.84
C ASN A 219 -11.63 11.46 1.34
N PHE A 220 -12.24 10.35 0.94
CA PHE A 220 -12.22 9.89 -0.45
C PHE A 220 -12.91 10.86 -1.41
N PHE A 221 -14.14 11.30 -1.10
CA PHE A 221 -14.94 12.14 -2.01
C PHE A 221 -14.56 13.62 -2.01
N TYR A 222 -14.12 14.17 -0.88
CA TYR A 222 -13.77 15.59 -0.77
C TYR A 222 -12.26 15.86 -0.82
N GLY A 223 -11.45 14.88 -0.43
CA GLY A 223 -10.00 14.90 -0.57
C GLY A 223 -9.57 14.24 -1.87
N GLY A 224 -9.70 12.92 -1.95
CA GLY A 224 -9.11 12.10 -2.99
C GLY A 224 -9.55 12.39 -4.43
N ILE A 225 -10.84 12.29 -4.71
CA ILE A 225 -11.38 12.48 -6.07
C ILE A 225 -11.09 13.90 -6.61
N PRO A 226 -11.26 14.99 -5.82
CA PRO A 226 -10.83 16.32 -6.24
C PRO A 226 -9.31 16.43 -6.42
N TYR A 227 -8.49 15.71 -5.64
CA TYR A 227 -7.04 15.66 -5.84
C TYR A 227 -6.69 15.09 -7.21
N TYR A 228 -7.29 13.95 -7.59
CA TYR A 228 -7.09 13.31 -8.89
C TYR A 228 -7.35 14.29 -10.02
N LEU A 229 -8.51 14.95 -9.98
CA LEU A 229 -8.87 15.94 -10.99
C LEU A 229 -7.88 17.12 -10.98
N GLY A 230 -7.54 17.68 -9.82
CA GLY A 230 -6.59 18.79 -9.69
C GLY A 230 -5.20 18.48 -10.27
N ILE A 231 -4.68 17.28 -10.01
CA ILE A 231 -3.40 16.82 -10.57
C ILE A 231 -3.49 16.67 -12.08
N ILE A 232 -4.52 15.98 -12.60
CA ILE A 232 -4.74 15.80 -14.05
C ILE A 232 -4.84 17.16 -14.77
N LEU A 233 -5.59 18.11 -14.19
CA LEU A 233 -5.74 19.45 -14.74
C LEU A 233 -4.44 20.28 -14.70
N SER A 234 -3.49 19.95 -13.82
CA SER A 234 -2.20 20.65 -13.71
C SER A 234 -1.21 20.28 -14.81
N TYR A 235 -1.29 19.06 -15.37
CA TYR A 235 -0.37 18.56 -16.40
C TYR A 235 -0.22 19.51 -17.60
N PRO A 236 -1.30 19.95 -18.25
CA PRO A 236 -1.24 20.90 -19.37
C PRO A 236 -0.48 22.18 -19.06
N PHE A 237 -0.68 22.73 -17.86
CA PHE A 237 -0.04 23.98 -17.43
C PHE A 237 1.44 23.77 -17.16
N ILE A 238 1.79 22.76 -16.36
CA ILE A 238 3.18 22.55 -15.94
C ILE A 238 4.02 22.03 -17.10
N PHE A 239 3.50 21.12 -17.94
CA PHE A 239 4.23 20.67 -19.12
C PHE A 239 4.48 21.80 -20.11
N SER A 240 3.62 22.84 -20.16
CA SER A 240 3.81 23.98 -21.07
C SER A 240 5.16 24.68 -20.88
N PHE A 241 5.77 24.57 -19.70
CA PHE A 241 7.11 25.09 -19.44
C PHE A 241 8.22 24.49 -20.31
N MET A 242 8.06 23.23 -20.73
CA MET A 242 9.00 22.54 -21.63
C MET A 242 8.75 22.87 -23.10
N PHE A 243 7.54 23.35 -23.44
CA PHE A 243 7.12 23.65 -24.80
C PHE A 243 7.04 25.15 -25.10
N ASP A 244 7.39 26.00 -24.14
CA ASP A 244 7.37 27.46 -24.29
C ASP A 244 8.15 27.89 -25.54
N SER A 245 7.64 28.94 -26.17
CA SER A 245 8.26 29.64 -27.27
C SER A 245 9.69 30.12 -26.96
N ASN A 246 9.97 30.47 -25.70
CA ASN A 246 11.24 31.05 -25.24
C ASN A 246 12.23 30.04 -24.65
N THR A 247 11.85 28.77 -24.53
CA THR A 247 12.69 27.71 -23.93
C THR A 247 13.45 26.98 -25.02
N SER A 248 14.78 26.91 -24.87
CA SER A 248 15.67 26.17 -25.79
C SER A 248 15.65 24.67 -25.50
N ASN A 249 16.11 23.84 -26.43
CA ASN A 249 16.19 22.39 -26.24
C ASN A 249 17.06 22.04 -25.01
N LEU A 250 18.18 22.74 -24.81
CA LEU A 250 19.02 22.59 -23.62
C LEU A 250 18.27 22.95 -22.33
N GLU A 251 17.51 24.04 -22.30
CA GLU A 251 16.72 24.41 -21.13
C GLU A 251 15.63 23.36 -20.85
N THR A 252 14.99 22.79 -21.87
CA THR A 252 14.04 21.67 -21.72
C THR A 252 14.69 20.44 -21.09
N VAL A 253 15.88 20.03 -21.56
CA VAL A 253 16.66 18.93 -20.99
C VAL A 253 16.98 19.20 -19.51
N LEU A 254 17.41 20.42 -19.19
CA LEU A 254 17.72 20.81 -17.81
C LEU A 254 16.46 20.85 -16.94
N ILE A 255 15.33 21.34 -17.47
CA ILE A 255 14.06 21.38 -16.73
C ILE A 255 13.63 19.96 -16.35
N TYR A 256 13.58 19.07 -17.34
CA TYR A 256 13.18 17.68 -17.14
C TYR A 256 14.13 16.96 -16.18
N SER A 257 15.44 17.03 -16.42
CA SER A 257 16.43 16.29 -15.63
C SER A 257 16.50 16.80 -14.18
N LEU A 258 16.53 18.12 -13.96
CA LEU A 258 16.59 18.69 -12.62
C LEU A 258 15.26 18.61 -11.87
N SER A 259 14.13 18.41 -12.55
CA SER A 259 12.86 18.12 -11.87
C SER A 259 12.91 16.84 -11.05
N PHE A 260 13.71 15.85 -11.46
CA PHE A 260 13.89 14.62 -10.69
C PHE A 260 14.60 14.86 -9.35
N VAL A 261 15.37 15.95 -9.20
CA VAL A 261 15.92 16.32 -7.89
C VAL A 261 14.79 16.66 -6.93
N PHE A 262 13.79 17.43 -7.37
CA PHE A 262 12.62 17.73 -6.55
C PHE A 262 11.76 16.49 -6.30
N TYR A 263 11.55 15.64 -7.31
CA TYR A 263 10.89 14.35 -7.13
C TYR A 263 11.58 13.48 -6.05
N ILE A 264 12.92 13.39 -6.07
CA ILE A 264 13.69 12.65 -5.07
C ILE A 264 13.57 13.32 -3.70
N ILE A 265 13.65 14.65 -3.61
CA ILE A 265 13.45 15.39 -2.35
C ILE A 265 12.09 15.07 -1.75
N PHE A 266 11.00 15.08 -2.54
CA PHE A 266 9.68 14.74 -2.04
C PHE A 266 9.53 13.25 -1.70
N THR A 267 10.19 12.37 -2.45
CA THR A 267 10.25 10.93 -2.13
C THR A 267 10.90 10.73 -0.77
N LEU A 268 12.08 11.30 -0.55
CA LEU A 268 12.77 11.23 0.74
C LEU A 268 11.97 11.93 1.84
N ALA A 269 11.36 13.08 1.57
CA ALA A 269 10.47 13.77 2.52
C ALA A 269 9.31 12.89 2.96
N ASN A 270 8.71 12.12 2.06
CA ASN A 270 7.65 11.17 2.38
C ASN A 270 8.16 9.95 3.17
N VAL A 271 9.37 9.46 2.89
CA VAL A 271 10.02 8.40 3.67
C VAL A 271 10.31 8.87 5.09
N TRP A 272 10.84 10.09 5.24
CA TRP A 272 11.17 10.68 6.54
C TRP A 272 9.95 10.87 7.45
N THR A 273 8.73 10.90 6.92
CA THR A 273 7.54 11.02 7.78
C THR A 273 7.18 9.72 8.50
N VAL A 274 7.72 8.57 8.09
CA VAL A 274 7.44 7.25 8.68
C VAL A 274 8.71 6.56 9.18
N ALA A 275 9.77 6.53 8.37
CA ALA A 275 10.99 5.80 8.68
C ALA A 275 11.96 6.60 9.56
N TYR A 276 11.48 7.60 10.31
CA TYR A 276 12.33 8.60 10.96
C TYR A 276 13.29 8.02 12.01
N ALA A 277 12.99 6.84 12.57
CA ALA A 277 13.86 6.12 13.49
C ALA A 277 15.04 5.42 12.77
N PHE A 278 14.89 5.10 11.49
CA PHE A 278 15.83 4.25 10.73
C PHE A 278 16.77 5.02 9.80
N VAL A 279 16.45 6.28 9.48
CA VAL A 279 17.18 7.05 8.46
C VAL A 279 17.88 8.29 9.06
N PRO A 280 19.06 8.67 8.54
CA PRO A 280 19.74 9.89 8.98
C PRO A 280 18.83 11.12 8.89
N TYR A 281 18.83 11.94 9.94
CA TYR A 281 18.02 13.15 10.08
C TYR A 281 16.50 12.94 10.01
N GLY A 282 16.00 11.71 10.25
CA GLY A 282 14.57 11.43 10.17
C GLY A 282 13.67 12.26 11.09
N HIS A 283 14.17 12.61 12.27
CA HIS A 283 13.48 13.49 13.22
C HIS A 283 13.04 14.85 12.63
N VAL A 284 13.63 15.32 11.51
CA VAL A 284 13.31 16.61 10.90
C VAL A 284 11.88 16.67 10.35
N LEU A 285 11.36 15.54 9.85
CA LEU A 285 10.01 15.44 9.27
C LEU A 285 9.16 14.36 9.94
N ARG A 286 9.51 13.95 11.17
CA ARG A 286 8.72 13.01 11.97
C ARG A 286 7.24 13.41 11.94
N GLU A 287 6.39 12.49 11.49
CA GLU A 287 4.93 12.67 11.42
C GLU A 287 4.47 13.93 10.66
N SER A 288 5.33 14.52 9.83
CA SER A 288 5.10 15.84 9.21
C SER A 288 4.50 15.74 7.81
N LEU A 289 3.67 14.71 7.54
CA LEU A 289 3.02 14.53 6.24
C LEU A 289 2.11 15.70 5.85
N PRO A 290 1.36 16.34 6.76
CA PRO A 290 0.62 17.57 6.46
C PRO A 290 1.49 18.68 5.86
N LEU A 291 2.71 18.86 6.40
CA LEU A 291 3.66 19.85 5.91
C LEU A 291 4.18 19.47 4.52
N VAL A 292 4.57 18.21 4.33
CA VAL A 292 5.08 17.70 3.04
C VAL A 292 4.03 17.86 1.95
N LEU A 293 2.78 17.47 2.20
CA LEU A 293 1.67 17.63 1.25
C LEU A 293 1.35 19.10 0.96
N THR A 294 1.40 19.97 1.97
CA THR A 294 1.16 21.41 1.79
C THR A 294 2.21 22.04 0.89
N ILE A 295 3.50 21.75 1.13
CA ILE A 295 4.61 22.26 0.31
C ILE A 295 4.52 21.70 -1.12
N LEU A 296 4.20 20.41 -1.26
CA LEU A 296 4.02 19.74 -2.54
C LEU A 296 2.92 20.43 -3.37
N THR A 297 1.73 20.59 -2.78
CA THR A 297 0.60 21.26 -3.44
C THR A 297 0.90 22.73 -3.74
N ALA A 298 1.51 23.47 -2.81
CA ALA A 298 1.90 24.86 -3.04
C ALA A 298 2.87 25.01 -4.23
N THR A 299 3.80 24.08 -4.37
CA THR A 299 4.78 24.07 -5.47
C THR A 299 4.11 23.81 -6.83
N ILE A 300 3.13 22.89 -6.89
CA ILE A 300 2.30 22.64 -8.08
C ILE A 300 1.47 23.88 -8.42
N CYS A 301 0.77 24.45 -7.44
CA CYS A 301 -0.06 25.65 -7.61
C CYS A 301 0.76 26.84 -8.12
N LEU A 302 1.98 27.04 -7.61
CA LEU A 302 2.89 28.08 -8.09
C LEU A 302 3.24 27.89 -9.57
N GLY A 303 3.49 26.65 -9.99
CA GLY A 303 3.66 26.29 -11.39
C GLY A 303 2.44 26.64 -12.24
N VAL A 304 1.24 26.25 -11.81
CA VAL A 304 -0.03 26.55 -12.52
C VAL A 304 -0.27 28.06 -12.64
N VAL A 305 0.03 28.84 -11.60
CA VAL A 305 -0.09 30.31 -11.64
C VAL A 305 0.81 30.90 -12.73
N VAL A 306 2.08 30.49 -12.75
CA VAL A 306 3.12 31.04 -13.63
C VAL A 306 2.99 30.56 -15.09
N ALA A 307 2.49 29.35 -15.31
CA ALA A 307 2.36 28.73 -16.63
C ALA A 307 1.50 29.55 -17.61
N ASN A 308 2.03 29.91 -18.77
CA ASN A 308 1.26 30.59 -19.82
C ASN A 308 1.32 29.77 -21.12
N PRO A 309 0.50 28.71 -21.24
CA PRO A 309 0.51 27.88 -22.43
C PRO A 309 0.10 28.69 -23.67
N ASP A 310 0.80 28.48 -24.78
CA ASP A 310 0.44 29.09 -26.07
C ASP A 310 -0.83 28.43 -26.62
N THR A 311 -1.96 29.14 -26.48
CA THR A 311 -3.29 28.64 -26.84
C THR A 311 -3.54 28.62 -28.35
N SER A 312 -2.69 29.28 -29.16
CA SER A 312 -2.81 29.29 -30.62
C SER A 312 -2.52 27.92 -31.23
N LYS A 313 -1.60 27.17 -30.62
CA LYS A 313 -1.26 25.79 -31.00
C LYS A 313 -2.26 24.74 -30.46
N ILE A 314 -3.15 25.13 -29.56
CA ILE A 314 -4.17 24.24 -28.97
C ILE A 314 -5.34 24.02 -29.94
N SER A 315 -5.73 25.00 -30.75
CA SER A 315 -6.88 24.84 -31.67
C SER A 315 -6.57 23.99 -32.91
N SER A 316 -5.30 23.93 -33.35
CA SER A 316 -4.82 23.05 -34.43
C SER A 316 -4.56 21.61 -33.96
N SER A 317 -4.47 21.39 -32.65
CA SER A 317 -4.03 20.13 -32.04
C SER A 317 -5.04 18.98 -32.10
N SER A 318 -6.35 19.24 -32.21
CA SER A 318 -7.36 18.16 -32.29
C SER A 318 -7.19 17.28 -33.54
N LYS A 319 -6.54 17.79 -34.58
CA LYS A 319 -6.21 17.04 -35.80
C LYS A 319 -5.02 16.09 -35.65
N THR A 320 -4.22 16.23 -34.59
CA THR A 320 -3.01 15.42 -34.32
C THR A 320 -3.24 14.28 -33.34
N ILE A 321 -4.41 14.23 -32.69
CA ILE A 321 -4.77 13.11 -31.82
C ILE A 321 -5.20 11.94 -32.70
N ASN A 322 -4.56 10.80 -32.49
CA ASN A 322 -4.95 9.54 -33.10
C ASN A 322 -6.13 8.96 -32.32
N PHE A 323 -7.35 9.35 -32.69
CA PHE A 323 -8.57 8.88 -32.04
C PHE A 323 -8.73 7.36 -32.06
N LYS A 324 -8.13 6.65 -33.02
CA LYS A 324 -8.13 5.17 -33.03
C LYS A 324 -7.29 4.62 -31.89
N ALA A 325 -6.09 5.16 -31.68
CA ALA A 325 -5.22 4.76 -30.59
C ALA A 325 -5.83 5.11 -29.22
N VAL A 326 -6.42 6.30 -29.09
CA VAL A 326 -7.14 6.71 -27.87
C VAL A 326 -8.36 5.81 -27.62
N GLY A 327 -9.14 5.49 -28.65
CA GLY A 327 -10.28 4.58 -28.55
C GLY A 327 -9.86 3.16 -28.13
N LEU A 328 -8.75 2.65 -28.67
CA LEU A 328 -8.17 1.37 -28.25
C LEU A 328 -7.73 1.41 -26.79
N ALA A 329 -7.03 2.45 -26.36
CA ALA A 329 -6.60 2.60 -24.97
C ALA A 329 -7.80 2.68 -24.00
N LEU A 330 -8.84 3.44 -24.34
CA LEU A 330 -10.07 3.50 -23.55
C LEU A 330 -10.74 2.12 -23.47
N MET A 331 -10.84 1.41 -24.59
CA MET A 331 -11.41 0.06 -24.62
C MET A 331 -10.63 -0.91 -23.72
N MET A 332 -9.29 -0.84 -23.73
CA MET A 332 -8.45 -1.66 -22.84
C MET A 332 -8.66 -1.32 -21.37
N CYS A 333 -8.65 -0.03 -21.01
CA CYS A 333 -8.94 0.42 -19.65
C CYS A 333 -10.33 -0.06 -19.18
N CYS A 334 -11.37 0.13 -20.00
CA CYS A 334 -12.72 -0.34 -19.70
C CYS A 334 -12.80 -1.86 -19.55
N PHE A 335 -12.09 -2.60 -20.42
CA PHE A 335 -12.01 -4.06 -20.32
C PHE A 335 -11.39 -4.51 -19.01
N TRP A 336 -10.23 -3.95 -18.62
CA TRP A 336 -9.55 -4.33 -17.38
C TRP A 336 -10.33 -3.95 -16.12
N VAL A 337 -10.98 -2.78 -16.10
CA VAL A 337 -11.89 -2.41 -15.01
C VAL A 337 -13.07 -3.37 -14.95
N TYR A 338 -13.72 -3.64 -16.09
CA TYR A 338 -14.85 -4.58 -16.15
C TYR A 338 -14.44 -5.96 -15.65
N ASP A 339 -13.35 -6.52 -16.16
CA ASP A 339 -12.89 -7.85 -15.77
C ASP A 339 -12.46 -7.92 -14.30
N SER A 340 -11.86 -6.84 -13.77
CA SER A 340 -11.56 -6.68 -12.34
C SER A 340 -12.82 -6.76 -11.47
N PHE A 341 -13.94 -6.13 -11.86
CA PHE A 341 -15.21 -6.26 -11.11
C PHE A 341 -15.64 -7.73 -10.94
N TYR A 342 -15.43 -8.58 -11.94
CA TYR A 342 -15.85 -9.99 -11.84
C TYR A 342 -14.79 -10.86 -11.16
N LYS A 343 -13.52 -10.73 -11.58
CA LYS A 343 -12.44 -11.63 -11.13
C LYS A 343 -11.90 -11.28 -9.74
N ASN A 344 -11.88 -10.00 -9.38
CA ASN A 344 -11.33 -9.51 -8.13
C ASN A 344 -12.43 -9.21 -7.09
N ASN A 345 -13.65 -9.70 -7.33
CA ASN A 345 -14.68 -9.76 -6.31
C ASN A 345 -14.27 -10.80 -5.24
N PRO A 346 -14.03 -10.40 -3.98
CA PRO A 346 -13.62 -11.33 -2.92
C PRO A 346 -14.68 -12.41 -2.66
N PHE A 347 -15.95 -12.10 -2.91
CA PHE A 347 -17.08 -13.01 -2.65
C PHE A 347 -17.53 -13.80 -3.90
N LYS A 348 -16.73 -13.83 -4.97
CA LYS A 348 -17.10 -14.53 -6.22
C LYS A 348 -17.35 -16.04 -6.01
N ASN A 349 -16.68 -16.63 -5.03
CA ASN A 349 -16.75 -18.07 -4.72
C ASN A 349 -17.70 -18.37 -3.55
N GLY A 350 -18.53 -17.41 -3.14
CA GLY A 350 -19.36 -17.49 -1.93
C GLY A 350 -18.76 -16.68 -0.79
N LEU A 351 -19.44 -16.70 0.36
CA LEU A 351 -18.94 -16.08 1.58
C LEU A 351 -17.77 -16.92 2.15
N PRO A 352 -16.81 -16.29 2.85
CA PRO A 352 -15.78 -17.00 3.60
C PRO A 352 -16.38 -18.03 4.56
N THR A 353 -15.76 -19.22 4.60
CA THR A 353 -16.14 -20.32 5.49
C THR A 353 -14.92 -20.76 6.30
N PRO A 354 -15.00 -20.84 7.64
CA PRO A 354 -13.93 -21.38 8.48
C PRO A 354 -13.64 -22.86 8.19
N TYR A 355 -12.42 -23.31 8.47
CA TYR A 355 -11.99 -24.69 8.23
C TYR A 355 -12.62 -25.68 9.20
N HIS A 356 -12.82 -25.27 10.47
CA HIS A 356 -13.27 -26.13 11.57
C HIS A 356 -14.57 -25.60 12.21
N GLN A 357 -15.52 -25.18 11.36
CA GLN A 357 -16.75 -24.52 11.80
C GLN A 357 -17.61 -25.42 12.71
N ASP A 358 -17.68 -26.73 12.44
CA ASP A 358 -18.51 -27.68 13.18
C ASP A 358 -18.05 -27.86 14.65
N ASP A 359 -16.77 -27.60 14.91
CA ASP A 359 -16.13 -27.77 16.22
C ASP A 359 -16.03 -26.47 17.02
N GLU A 360 -16.54 -25.37 16.44
CA GLU A 360 -16.40 -24.00 16.95
C GLU A 360 -14.93 -23.64 17.26
N LEU A 361 -14.02 -24.16 16.43
CA LEU A 361 -12.60 -23.90 16.53
C LEU A 361 -12.19 -22.73 15.65
N ILE A 362 -11.34 -21.89 16.23
CA ILE A 362 -10.74 -20.71 15.60
C ILE A 362 -9.25 -20.98 15.49
N THR A 363 -8.75 -21.16 14.27
CA THR A 363 -7.30 -21.23 14.01
C THR A 363 -6.79 -19.82 13.74
N ALA A 364 -6.05 -19.24 14.68
CA ALA A 364 -5.55 -17.87 14.62
C ALA A 364 -4.02 -17.83 14.53
N GLY A 365 -3.47 -16.96 13.69
CA GLY A 365 -2.02 -16.83 13.52
C GLY A 365 -1.53 -15.39 13.41
N ILE A 366 -0.23 -15.20 13.64
CA ILE A 366 0.46 -13.92 13.49
C ILE A 366 1.68 -14.12 12.60
N TRP A 367 1.93 -13.16 11.69
CA TRP A 367 3.12 -13.20 10.85
C TRP A 367 3.59 -11.81 10.41
N THR A 368 4.88 -11.55 10.56
CA THR A 368 5.54 -10.35 10.03
C THR A 368 6.09 -10.63 8.64
N ILE A 369 5.64 -9.87 7.63
CA ILE A 369 5.70 -10.31 6.22
C ILE A 369 6.62 -9.50 5.31
N HIS A 370 7.46 -8.62 5.86
CA HIS A 370 8.44 -7.84 5.10
C HIS A 370 7.82 -7.17 3.85
N PHE A 371 6.64 -6.56 4.00
CA PHE A 371 5.95 -5.86 2.91
C PHE A 371 5.63 -6.75 1.68
N GLY A 372 5.51 -8.06 1.87
CA GLY A 372 5.21 -9.03 0.82
C GLY A 372 6.39 -9.26 -0.14
N LEU A 373 7.63 -9.14 0.36
CA LEU A 373 8.86 -9.48 -0.35
C LEU A 373 9.59 -10.63 0.35
N ASP A 374 10.00 -11.64 -0.40
CA ASP A 374 10.78 -12.75 0.12
C ASP A 374 12.26 -12.37 0.36
N ASN A 375 13.04 -13.28 0.96
CA ASN A 375 14.47 -13.04 1.24
C ASN A 375 15.32 -12.76 -0.02
N ASN A 376 14.78 -13.02 -1.21
CA ASN A 376 15.39 -12.72 -2.51
C ASN A 376 14.73 -11.52 -3.23
N MET A 377 13.95 -10.72 -2.49
CA MET A 377 13.22 -9.53 -2.94
C MET A 377 12.25 -9.83 -4.11
N TRP A 378 11.67 -11.02 -4.14
CA TRP A 378 10.54 -11.35 -5.01
C TRP A 378 9.22 -11.14 -4.30
N ALA A 379 8.18 -10.81 -5.05
CA ALA A 379 6.82 -10.77 -4.53
C ALA A 379 6.42 -12.14 -3.96
N SER A 380 6.01 -12.20 -2.68
CA SER A 380 5.83 -13.44 -1.90
C SER A 380 4.36 -13.82 -1.64
N GLU A 381 3.40 -13.03 -2.09
CA GLU A 381 1.97 -13.16 -1.74
C GLU A 381 1.43 -14.57 -2.06
N LYS A 382 1.82 -15.17 -3.19
CA LYS A 382 1.38 -16.52 -3.57
C LYS A 382 1.90 -17.61 -2.64
N LYS A 383 3.16 -17.49 -2.20
CA LYS A 383 3.73 -18.43 -1.23
C LYS A 383 3.02 -18.28 0.12
N MET A 384 2.82 -17.04 0.55
CA MET A 384 2.09 -16.74 1.79
C MET A 384 0.67 -17.30 1.77
N SER A 385 -0.12 -17.06 0.71
CA SER A 385 -1.46 -17.63 0.58
C SER A 385 -1.45 -19.16 0.64
N SER A 386 -0.46 -19.82 0.02
CA SER A 386 -0.33 -21.29 0.09
C SER A 386 -0.10 -21.77 1.52
N ILE A 387 0.81 -21.12 2.26
CA ILE A 387 1.14 -21.51 3.64
C ILE A 387 -0.04 -21.25 4.58
N ILE A 388 -0.70 -20.09 4.45
CA ILE A 388 -1.87 -19.74 5.26
C ILE A 388 -3.01 -20.73 5.01
N ALA A 389 -3.22 -21.16 3.77
CA ALA A 389 -4.19 -22.19 3.43
C ALA A 389 -3.80 -23.58 3.95
N ASP A 390 -2.54 -23.99 3.76
CA ASP A 390 -2.02 -25.29 4.22
C ASP A 390 -2.07 -25.44 5.74
N MET A 391 -1.96 -24.32 6.48
CA MET A 391 -2.10 -24.28 7.94
C MET A 391 -3.55 -24.11 8.42
N GLU A 392 -4.52 -24.04 7.50
CA GLU A 392 -5.95 -23.94 7.80
C GLU A 392 -6.30 -22.74 8.71
N LEU A 393 -5.64 -21.60 8.47
CA LEU A 393 -5.87 -20.39 9.26
C LEU A 393 -7.24 -19.79 8.98
N ASP A 394 -8.01 -19.56 10.04
CA ASP A 394 -9.30 -18.87 10.01
C ASP A 394 -9.13 -17.37 10.23
N VAL A 395 -8.18 -16.98 11.08
CA VAL A 395 -7.86 -15.59 11.40
C VAL A 395 -6.36 -15.38 11.34
N ILE A 396 -5.89 -14.31 10.72
CA ILE A 396 -4.47 -13.98 10.70
C ILE A 396 -4.23 -12.49 10.86
N GLY A 397 -3.36 -12.15 11.80
CA GLY A 397 -2.74 -10.83 11.91
C GLY A 397 -1.47 -10.79 11.06
N LEU A 398 -1.33 -9.78 10.22
CA LEU A 398 -0.14 -9.55 9.42
C LEU A 398 0.51 -8.23 9.82
N LEU A 399 1.83 -8.20 9.94
CA LEU A 399 2.60 -7.02 10.30
C LEU A 399 3.55 -6.62 9.17
N GLU A 400 3.95 -5.34 9.13
CA GLU A 400 4.71 -4.74 8.02
C GLU A 400 3.96 -4.83 6.69
N THR A 401 2.72 -4.36 6.71
CA THR A 401 1.77 -4.47 5.59
C THR A 401 1.64 -3.18 4.77
N ASP A 402 2.22 -2.06 5.21
CA ASP A 402 2.07 -0.76 4.53
C ASP A 402 2.85 -0.71 3.21
N THR A 403 2.16 -1.11 2.14
CA THR A 403 2.66 -1.11 0.77
C THR A 403 2.07 0.01 -0.09
N GLN A 404 1.27 0.90 0.50
CA GLN A 404 0.60 2.03 -0.16
C GLN A 404 1.49 3.28 -0.29
N ARG A 405 2.81 3.10 -0.15
CA ARG A 405 3.82 4.12 -0.33
C ARG A 405 4.59 3.92 -1.63
N THR A 406 5.13 5.02 -2.17
CA THR A 406 5.90 5.02 -3.42
C THR A 406 7.10 4.06 -3.40
N LEU A 407 7.74 3.90 -2.23
CA LEU A 407 8.86 2.99 -2.04
C LEU A 407 8.48 1.50 -2.12
N MET A 408 7.20 1.17 -1.86
CA MET A 408 6.64 -0.19 -1.96
C MET A 408 5.81 -0.39 -3.24
N GLY A 409 5.83 0.57 -4.18
CA GLY A 409 5.16 0.46 -5.47
C GLY A 409 3.66 0.76 -5.47
N ASN A 410 3.13 1.27 -4.34
CA ASN A 410 1.70 1.46 -4.09
C ASN A 410 0.90 0.20 -4.40
N ARG A 411 1.09 -0.83 -3.58
CA ARG A 411 0.49 -2.16 -3.74
C ARG A 411 -0.57 -2.39 -2.68
N ASP A 412 -1.49 -3.27 -2.99
CA ASP A 412 -2.44 -3.84 -2.03
C ASP A 412 -2.24 -5.35 -1.92
N LEU A 413 -1.25 -5.72 -1.11
CA LEU A 413 -0.99 -7.14 -0.82
C LEU A 413 -2.15 -7.76 -0.05
N VAL A 414 -2.81 -7.00 0.84
CA VAL A 414 -3.87 -7.52 1.72
C VAL A 414 -5.08 -7.94 0.91
N GLN A 415 -5.48 -7.14 -0.08
CA GLN A 415 -6.54 -7.51 -1.01
C GLN A 415 -6.17 -8.75 -1.84
N THR A 416 -4.91 -8.89 -2.24
CA THR A 416 -4.46 -10.09 -2.98
C THR A 416 -4.63 -11.33 -2.12
N LEU A 417 -4.14 -11.31 -0.88
CA LEU A 417 -4.27 -12.42 0.07
C LEU A 417 -5.74 -12.73 0.39
N ALA A 418 -6.56 -11.71 0.64
CA ALA A 418 -7.98 -11.87 0.95
C ALA A 418 -8.76 -12.53 -0.21
N ASN A 419 -8.44 -12.17 -1.45
CA ASN A 419 -9.03 -12.79 -2.63
C ASN A 419 -8.57 -14.24 -2.82
N ASP A 420 -7.28 -14.52 -2.65
CA ASP A 420 -6.71 -15.86 -2.82
C ASP A 420 -7.22 -16.83 -1.74
N LEU A 421 -7.37 -16.33 -0.51
CA LEU A 421 -7.80 -17.12 0.63
C LEU A 421 -9.31 -17.12 0.83
N ASN A 422 -10.10 -16.31 0.12
CA ASN A 422 -11.53 -16.07 0.38
C ASN A 422 -11.75 -15.69 1.86
N MET A 423 -11.29 -14.50 2.24
CA MET A 423 -11.36 -13.93 3.60
C MET A 423 -11.88 -12.48 3.57
N TYR A 424 -12.56 -12.09 4.65
CA TYR A 424 -12.73 -10.69 5.02
C TYR A 424 -11.38 -10.11 5.43
N TYR A 425 -11.22 -8.80 5.34
CA TYR A 425 -9.99 -8.17 5.77
C TYR A 425 -10.18 -6.72 6.21
N ASP A 426 -9.25 -6.28 7.04
CA ASP A 426 -9.10 -4.92 7.51
C ASP A 426 -7.62 -4.51 7.38
N TYR A 427 -7.36 -3.47 6.60
CA TYR A 427 -6.04 -2.87 6.42
C TYR A 427 -5.90 -1.72 7.40
N GLY A 428 -4.92 -1.71 8.30
CA GLY A 428 -4.86 -0.60 9.26
C GLY A 428 -3.59 -0.45 10.06
N PRO A 429 -3.24 0.77 10.49
CA PRO A 429 -3.79 2.06 10.07
C PRO A 429 -3.39 2.47 8.63
N GLY A 430 -4.10 3.46 8.06
CA GLY A 430 -3.84 3.96 6.71
C GLY A 430 -2.44 4.59 6.49
N PRO A 431 -1.98 4.75 5.24
CA PRO A 431 -0.64 5.28 4.93
C PRO A 431 -0.41 6.73 5.41
N ASN A 432 -1.47 7.48 5.74
CA ASN A 432 -1.38 8.80 6.34
C ASN A 432 -1.07 8.78 7.85
N LYS A 433 -0.98 7.60 8.47
CA LYS A 433 -0.78 7.41 9.92
C LYS A 433 0.64 7.09 10.35
N HIS A 434 1.59 7.11 9.42
CA HIS A 434 3.02 7.09 9.74
C HIS A 434 3.52 5.82 10.48
N THR A 435 2.96 4.66 10.16
CA THR A 435 3.38 3.36 10.69
C THR A 435 3.84 2.44 9.56
N TRP A 436 4.46 1.31 9.89
CA TRP A 436 4.69 0.21 8.92
C TRP A 436 3.46 -0.68 8.65
N GLY A 437 2.34 -0.38 9.30
CA GLY A 437 1.05 -1.04 9.09
C GLY A 437 0.91 -2.40 9.77
N CYS A 438 -0.34 -2.76 10.05
CA CYS A 438 -0.77 -4.13 10.29
C CYS A 438 -2.04 -4.43 9.47
N ALA A 439 -2.47 -5.68 9.46
CA ALA A 439 -3.71 -6.08 8.82
C ALA A 439 -4.32 -7.27 9.54
N LEU A 440 -5.64 -7.36 9.47
CA LEU A 440 -6.40 -8.52 9.91
C LEU A 440 -7.07 -9.18 8.70
N LEU A 441 -6.91 -10.48 8.53
CA LEU A 441 -7.73 -11.28 7.62
C LEU A 441 -8.51 -12.32 8.42
N SER A 442 -9.75 -12.60 8.00
CA SER A 442 -10.65 -13.47 8.73
C SER A 442 -11.62 -14.22 7.82
N LYS A 443 -11.84 -15.51 8.11
CA LYS A 443 -12.94 -16.31 7.57
C LYS A 443 -14.28 -15.98 8.21
N TYR A 444 -14.26 -15.37 9.40
CA TYR A 444 -15.44 -14.88 10.08
C TYR A 444 -15.73 -13.43 9.70
N PRO A 445 -17.01 -13.02 9.57
CA PRO A 445 -17.36 -11.62 9.35
C PRO A 445 -16.75 -10.70 10.40
N ILE A 446 -16.05 -9.66 9.93
CA ILE A 446 -15.64 -8.53 10.77
C ILE A 446 -16.86 -7.64 10.93
N VAL A 447 -17.46 -7.60 12.13
CA VAL A 447 -18.66 -6.81 12.40
C VAL A 447 -18.33 -5.41 12.95
N TYR A 448 -17.11 -5.25 13.46
CA TYR A 448 -16.58 -3.99 13.95
C TYR A 448 -15.06 -4.00 13.89
N SER A 449 -14.44 -2.88 13.52
CA SER A 449 -13.01 -2.65 13.73
C SER A 449 -12.68 -1.18 13.98
N GLU A 450 -11.63 -0.95 14.77
CA GLU A 450 -11.06 0.35 15.10
C GLU A 450 -9.53 0.27 15.01
N HIS A 451 -8.90 1.36 14.54
CA HIS A 451 -7.45 1.48 14.45
C HIS A 451 -6.91 2.38 15.56
N HIS A 452 -5.77 1.99 16.11
CA HIS A 452 -5.10 2.72 17.17
C HIS A 452 -3.66 3.04 16.74
N LEU A 453 -3.24 4.27 17.05
CA LEU A 453 -1.85 4.69 17.06
C LEU A 453 -1.40 4.82 18.50
N LEU A 454 -0.42 4.01 18.88
CA LEU A 454 0.01 3.98 20.27
C LEU A 454 1.04 5.09 20.57
N PRO A 455 1.17 5.50 21.85
CA PRO A 455 2.11 6.53 22.23
C PRO A 455 3.55 6.20 21.83
N SER A 456 4.23 7.19 21.27
CA SER A 456 5.64 7.10 20.90
C SER A 456 6.29 8.48 21.08
N PRO A 457 6.90 8.77 22.24
CA PRO A 457 7.59 10.04 22.45
C PRO A 457 8.92 10.16 21.67
N VAL A 458 9.60 9.05 21.36
CA VAL A 458 10.95 9.07 20.77
C VAL A 458 11.02 8.28 19.47
N GLY A 459 10.63 7.01 19.54
CA GLY A 459 10.78 5.99 18.52
C GLY A 459 9.65 5.98 17.49
N GLU A 460 9.37 4.79 16.97
CA GLU A 460 8.33 4.55 15.98
C GLU A 460 6.91 4.51 16.58
N LEU A 461 5.96 5.09 15.85
CA LEU A 461 4.52 4.89 16.07
C LEU A 461 4.11 3.45 15.81
N ALA A 462 3.67 2.79 16.88
CA ALA A 462 3.18 1.41 16.84
C ALA A 462 1.69 1.35 16.44
N PRO A 463 1.32 0.58 15.40
CA PRO A 463 -0.06 0.37 14.98
C PRO A 463 -0.76 -0.76 15.76
N ALA A 464 -2.05 -0.60 16.04
CA ALA A 464 -2.92 -1.70 16.46
C ALA A 464 -4.30 -1.67 15.79
N ILE A 465 -4.89 -2.84 15.61
CA ILE A 465 -6.29 -3.05 15.22
C ILE A 465 -7.01 -3.71 16.40
N LYS A 466 -8.18 -3.18 16.78
CA LYS A 466 -9.16 -3.89 17.61
C LYS A 466 -10.36 -4.21 16.72
N ALA A 467 -10.68 -5.49 16.59
CA ALA A 467 -11.82 -5.95 15.79
C ALA A 467 -12.71 -6.88 16.60
N THR A 468 -13.98 -6.96 16.24
CA THR A 468 -14.91 -7.98 16.71
C THR A 468 -15.33 -8.85 15.53
N LEU A 469 -15.12 -10.15 15.66
CA LEU A 469 -15.55 -11.16 14.70
C LEU A 469 -16.83 -11.84 15.18
N GLU A 470 -17.75 -12.10 14.26
CA GLU A 470 -18.92 -12.96 14.52
C GLU A 470 -18.59 -14.39 14.09
N ILE A 471 -18.32 -15.27 15.05
CA ILE A 471 -17.85 -16.63 14.77
C ILE A 471 -18.99 -17.60 14.43
N ALA A 472 -20.18 -17.30 14.92
CA ALA A 472 -21.46 -17.92 14.59
C ALA A 472 -22.57 -16.93 14.98
N GLU A 473 -23.83 -17.25 14.67
CA GLU A 473 -24.97 -16.35 14.95
C GLU A 473 -24.97 -15.86 16.41
N ASN A 474 -24.77 -14.55 16.60
CA ASN A 474 -24.67 -13.88 17.91
C ASN A 474 -23.52 -14.36 18.83
N LYS A 475 -22.50 -15.06 18.31
CA LYS A 475 -21.29 -15.44 19.04
C LYS A 475 -20.12 -14.58 18.58
N TYR A 476 -19.49 -13.84 19.51
CA TYR A 476 -18.48 -12.84 19.17
C TYR A 476 -17.13 -13.12 19.85
N VAL A 477 -16.05 -12.81 19.14
CA VAL A 477 -14.67 -12.84 19.65
C VAL A 477 -13.96 -11.55 19.26
N ASP A 478 -13.26 -10.94 20.21
CA ASP A 478 -12.44 -9.75 19.94
C ASP A 478 -11.03 -10.16 19.48
N ILE A 479 -10.55 -9.57 18.40
CA ILE A 479 -9.20 -9.79 17.88
C ILE A 479 -8.41 -8.49 17.97
N PHE A 480 -7.19 -8.61 18.49
CA PHE A 480 -6.22 -7.53 18.53
C PHE A 480 -5.05 -7.89 17.61
N VAL A 481 -4.69 -7.00 16.69
CA VAL A 481 -3.44 -7.13 15.92
C VAL A 481 -2.54 -5.98 16.30
N PHE A 482 -1.29 -6.25 16.69
CA PHE A 482 -0.41 -5.22 17.24
C PHE A 482 1.05 -5.39 16.80
N HIS A 483 1.68 -4.30 16.35
CA HIS A 483 3.11 -4.26 16.04
C HIS A 483 3.79 -3.27 16.98
N SER A 484 4.54 -3.76 17.97
CA SER A 484 5.27 -2.93 18.93
C SER A 484 6.41 -2.14 18.27
N GLY A 485 6.77 -1.02 18.88
CA GLY A 485 7.97 -0.24 18.53
C GLY A 485 9.26 -0.99 18.86
N GLN A 486 10.37 -0.45 18.36
CA GLN A 486 11.68 -1.10 18.33
C GLN A 486 12.30 -1.34 19.72
N GLU A 487 13.32 -2.21 19.76
CA GLU A 487 14.04 -2.56 20.99
C GLU A 487 14.71 -1.34 21.63
N GLU A 488 15.28 -0.45 20.81
CA GLU A 488 16.10 0.68 21.23
C GLU A 488 15.31 1.74 22.03
N ASP A 489 13.99 1.79 21.87
CA ASP A 489 13.12 2.80 22.48
C ASP A 489 12.30 2.21 23.63
N GLU A 490 12.97 1.92 24.76
CA GLU A 490 12.36 1.26 25.94
C GLU A 490 11.12 1.99 26.49
N GLU A 491 11.14 3.32 26.56
CA GLU A 491 10.00 4.13 27.07
C GLU A 491 8.79 4.01 26.14
N ASP A 492 9.01 4.04 24.83
CA ASP A 492 7.95 3.87 23.83
C ASP A 492 7.31 2.49 24.00
N ARG A 493 8.11 1.42 24.07
CA ARG A 493 7.60 0.06 24.30
C ARG A 493 6.82 -0.06 25.61
N TYR A 494 7.27 0.57 26.68
CA TYR A 494 6.54 0.58 27.96
C TYR A 494 5.17 1.27 27.84
N LEU A 495 5.12 2.46 27.23
CA LEU A 495 3.87 3.21 27.04
C LEU A 495 2.90 2.47 26.10
N GLN A 496 3.44 1.84 25.05
CA GLN A 496 2.68 1.00 24.13
C GLN A 496 2.11 -0.23 24.84
N ALA A 497 2.91 -0.91 25.66
CA ALA A 497 2.44 -2.03 26.48
C ALA A 497 1.30 -1.61 27.42
N LYS A 498 1.45 -0.46 28.09
CA LYS A 498 0.40 0.10 28.95
C LYS A 498 -0.89 0.46 28.20
N TYR A 499 -0.76 0.99 26.99
CA TYR A 499 -1.92 1.26 26.14
C TYR A 499 -2.64 -0.03 25.77
N MET A 500 -1.90 -1.04 25.30
CA MET A 500 -2.47 -2.35 24.95
C MET A 500 -3.08 -3.08 26.14
N GLN A 501 -2.46 -3.03 27.33
CA GLN A 501 -3.04 -3.55 28.57
C GLN A 501 -4.44 -2.95 28.81
N SER A 502 -4.55 -1.64 28.71
CA SER A 502 -5.82 -0.92 28.90
C SER A 502 -6.83 -1.27 27.80
N LEU A 503 -6.37 -1.35 26.55
CA LEU A 503 -7.22 -1.66 25.39
C LEU A 503 -7.79 -3.08 25.47
N MET A 504 -6.96 -4.09 25.77
CA MET A 504 -7.38 -5.48 25.92
C MET A 504 -8.29 -5.65 27.15
N GLY A 505 -7.97 -4.97 28.25
CA GLY A 505 -8.80 -4.92 29.46
C GLY A 505 -10.18 -4.27 29.26
N SER A 506 -10.33 -3.40 28.26
CA SER A 506 -11.61 -2.75 27.91
C SER A 506 -12.62 -3.66 27.20
N SER A 507 -12.20 -4.86 26.78
CA SER A 507 -13.08 -5.83 26.12
C SER A 507 -14.20 -6.29 27.07
N MET A 508 -15.32 -6.74 26.51
CA MET A 508 -16.44 -7.23 27.34
C MET A 508 -15.98 -8.40 28.22
N LYS A 509 -16.37 -8.38 29.50
CA LYS A 509 -15.81 -9.23 30.56
C LYS A 509 -15.81 -10.72 30.21
N ASN A 510 -16.89 -11.23 29.63
CA ASN A 510 -17.06 -12.66 29.30
C ASN A 510 -16.97 -12.93 27.79
N ARG A 511 -16.41 -12.01 26.99
CA ARG A 511 -16.18 -12.24 25.56
C ARG A 511 -14.80 -12.83 25.34
N GLY A 512 -14.72 -13.86 24.49
CA GLY A 512 -13.46 -14.41 23.99
C GLY A 512 -12.60 -13.34 23.34
N ALA A 513 -11.28 -13.35 23.57
CA ALA A 513 -10.38 -12.47 22.85
C ALA A 513 -9.02 -13.10 22.55
N ILE A 514 -8.41 -12.67 21.43
CA ILE A 514 -7.08 -13.12 20.98
C ILE A 514 -6.25 -11.89 20.60
N LEU A 515 -5.02 -11.78 21.12
CA LEU A 515 -3.99 -10.87 20.64
C LEU A 515 -3.05 -11.62 19.70
N LEU A 516 -2.78 -11.03 18.54
CA LEU A 516 -1.86 -11.49 17.51
C LEU A 516 -0.81 -10.39 17.32
N SER A 517 0.40 -10.57 17.83
CA SER A 517 1.31 -9.43 17.99
C SER A 517 2.79 -9.72 17.86
N TYR A 518 3.56 -8.66 17.56
CA TYR A 518 5.00 -8.59 17.75
C TYR A 518 5.29 -7.66 18.95
N LEU A 519 5.88 -8.18 20.03
CA LEU A 519 6.00 -7.48 21.32
C LEU A 519 7.40 -7.00 21.69
N VAL A 520 8.46 -7.56 21.09
CA VAL A 520 9.87 -7.26 21.44
C VAL A 520 10.09 -7.43 22.95
N THR A 521 9.84 -8.61 23.49
CA THR A 521 10.07 -8.90 24.92
C THR A 521 10.37 -10.37 25.11
N GLU A 522 11.12 -10.70 26.15
CA GLU A 522 11.23 -12.08 26.63
C GLU A 522 9.98 -12.46 27.45
N PRO A 523 9.58 -13.74 27.45
CA PRO A 523 8.51 -14.23 28.31
C PRO A 523 8.83 -14.00 29.79
N GLN A 524 7.80 -13.72 30.59
CA GLN A 524 7.87 -13.58 32.05
C GLN A 524 8.74 -12.42 32.57
N THR A 525 9.29 -11.57 31.72
CA THR A 525 10.15 -10.44 32.13
C THR A 525 9.65 -9.09 31.60
N GLY A 526 10.01 -8.00 32.30
CA GLY A 526 9.76 -6.64 31.82
C GLY A 526 8.32 -6.36 31.38
N ASN A 527 8.17 -5.90 30.13
CA ASN A 527 6.89 -5.52 29.53
C ASN A 527 5.94 -6.72 29.31
N TYR A 528 6.44 -7.95 29.23
CA TYR A 528 5.58 -9.15 29.18
C TYR A 528 4.52 -9.15 30.29
N ASN A 529 4.93 -8.80 31.51
CA ASN A 529 4.06 -8.78 32.69
C ASN A 529 3.02 -7.64 32.68
N ILE A 530 3.09 -6.73 31.69
CA ILE A 530 2.06 -5.73 31.43
C ILE A 530 1.02 -6.30 30.46
N TYR A 531 1.46 -7.03 29.44
CA TYR A 531 0.57 -7.69 28.48
C TYR A 531 -0.18 -8.87 29.09
N VAL A 532 0.49 -9.65 29.94
CA VAL A 532 -0.07 -10.80 30.68
C VAL A 532 -0.25 -10.38 32.14
N SER A 533 -1.39 -9.77 32.44
CA SER A 533 -1.66 -9.19 33.77
C SER A 533 -3.14 -9.26 34.15
N GLU A 534 -3.46 -8.99 35.41
CA GLU A 534 -4.85 -8.91 35.86
C GLU A 534 -5.63 -7.79 35.17
N GLU A 535 -4.96 -6.68 34.82
CA GLU A 535 -5.59 -5.55 34.12
C GLU A 535 -5.87 -5.85 32.64
N SER A 536 -4.97 -6.54 31.94
CA SER A 536 -5.23 -6.95 30.56
C SER A 536 -6.19 -8.13 30.49
N THR A 537 -6.21 -8.96 31.54
CA THR A 537 -6.92 -10.25 31.65
C THR A 537 -6.47 -11.32 30.64
N MET A 538 -5.39 -11.06 29.90
CA MET A 538 -4.88 -11.94 28.87
C MET A 538 -3.92 -12.98 29.45
N ASN A 539 -3.93 -14.18 28.87
CA ASN A 539 -3.01 -15.27 29.17
C ASN A 539 -2.16 -15.55 27.93
N ASP A 540 -0.91 -15.93 28.13
CA ASP A 540 -0.06 -16.39 27.03
C ASP A 540 -0.43 -17.82 26.61
N ILE A 541 -0.47 -18.06 25.29
CA ILE A 541 -0.76 -19.37 24.73
C ILE A 541 0.29 -20.42 25.14
N GLU A 542 1.56 -20.04 25.28
CA GLU A 542 2.64 -20.98 25.65
C GLU A 542 3.70 -20.32 26.55
N PRO A 543 3.39 -20.05 27.83
CA PRO A 543 4.28 -19.31 28.73
C PRO A 543 5.67 -19.95 28.97
N MET A 544 5.82 -21.23 28.62
CA MET A 544 7.05 -22.01 28.79
C MET A 544 7.93 -22.02 27.53
N ASP A 545 7.45 -21.50 26.40
CA ASP A 545 8.29 -21.25 25.22
C ASP A 545 9.10 -19.97 25.46
N ASP A 546 10.32 -20.16 25.96
CA ASP A 546 11.30 -19.14 26.34
C ASP A 546 12.17 -18.64 25.18
N ASP A 547 12.04 -19.24 23.99
CA ASP A 547 12.75 -18.84 22.76
C ASP A 547 11.96 -17.79 21.95
N ARG A 548 10.94 -17.16 22.54
CA ARG A 548 10.17 -16.09 21.91
C ARG A 548 10.74 -14.72 22.24
N TRP A 549 10.88 -13.91 21.20
CA TRP A 549 11.26 -12.50 21.31
C TRP A 549 10.30 -11.59 20.57
N CYS A 550 9.97 -11.98 19.34
CA CYS A 550 9.19 -11.19 18.41
C CYS A 550 7.69 -11.44 18.58
N GLU A 551 7.21 -12.60 18.11
CA GLU A 551 5.78 -12.87 17.94
C GLU A 551 5.16 -13.58 19.15
N TYR A 552 3.92 -13.19 19.46
CA TYR A 552 3.13 -13.68 20.58
C TYR A 552 1.66 -13.82 20.21
N ILE A 553 1.04 -14.87 20.75
CA ILE A 553 -0.41 -15.03 20.78
C ILE A 553 -0.85 -15.04 22.24
N LEU A 554 -1.68 -14.08 22.62
CA LEU A 554 -2.33 -14.07 23.93
C LEU A 554 -3.83 -14.30 23.76
N TYR A 555 -4.48 -14.83 24.78
CA TYR A 555 -5.92 -15.11 24.73
C TYR A 555 -6.59 -14.96 26.09
N LYS A 556 -7.91 -14.82 26.07
CA LYS A 556 -8.77 -14.94 27.25
C LYS A 556 -10.14 -15.46 26.85
N ASN A 557 -10.84 -16.04 27.82
CA ASN A 557 -12.24 -16.47 27.67
C ASN A 557 -12.45 -17.44 26.49
N LEU A 558 -11.42 -18.25 26.21
CA LEU A 558 -11.37 -19.27 25.17
C LEU A 558 -10.54 -20.45 25.68
N GLN A 559 -10.71 -21.62 25.08
CA GLN A 559 -9.90 -22.81 25.38
C GLN A 559 -8.85 -23.03 24.27
N LYS A 560 -7.55 -22.87 24.55
CA LYS A 560 -6.45 -23.18 23.61
C LYS A 560 -6.29 -24.68 23.27
N VAL A 561 -6.74 -25.19 22.12
CA VAL A 561 -6.65 -26.63 21.78
C VAL A 561 -5.33 -27.04 21.17
N GLY A 562 -4.56 -26.10 20.64
CA GLY A 562 -3.21 -26.39 20.17
C GLY A 562 -2.40 -25.17 19.80
N TYR A 563 -1.08 -25.37 19.70
CA TYR A 563 -0.12 -24.33 19.38
C TYR A 563 1.05 -24.89 18.55
N VAL A 564 1.49 -24.13 17.55
CA VAL A 564 2.64 -24.45 16.69
C VAL A 564 3.43 -23.20 16.31
N ARG A 565 4.73 -23.39 16.08
CA ARG A 565 5.63 -22.43 15.44
C ARG A 565 6.15 -23.02 14.13
N LEU A 566 5.79 -22.41 13.01
CA LEU A 566 6.18 -22.86 11.68
C LEU A 566 7.37 -22.05 11.18
N ALA A 567 8.48 -22.71 10.85
CA ALA A 567 9.69 -22.06 10.37
C ALA A 567 9.41 -21.18 9.15
N ARG A 568 10.11 -20.05 9.06
CA ARG A 568 9.90 -18.97 8.08
C ARG A 568 10.16 -19.31 6.61
N GLY A 569 10.86 -20.41 6.33
CA GLY A 569 11.30 -20.75 4.97
C GLY A 569 12.14 -19.65 4.34
N ASP A 570 11.81 -19.28 3.10
CA ASP A 570 12.44 -18.17 2.38
C ASP A 570 11.63 -16.87 2.36
N ILE A 571 10.51 -16.81 3.10
CA ILE A 571 9.55 -15.70 3.04
C ILE A 571 10.04 -14.48 3.84
N THR A 572 10.37 -14.66 5.12
CA THR A 572 10.67 -13.56 6.04
C THR A 572 11.80 -13.96 6.98
N ASP A 573 12.14 -13.11 7.95
CA ASP A 573 13.04 -13.44 9.05
C ASP A 573 12.31 -13.96 10.31
N THR A 574 10.99 -13.77 10.40
CA THR A 574 10.12 -14.28 11.48
C THR A 574 9.39 -15.56 11.08
N GLU A 575 9.20 -16.44 12.06
CA GLU A 575 8.34 -17.61 11.90
C GLU A 575 6.86 -17.22 11.78
N LEU A 576 6.00 -18.20 11.50
CA LEU A 576 4.54 -18.08 11.64
C LEU A 576 4.12 -18.78 12.93
N GLN A 577 3.54 -18.04 13.87
CA GLN A 577 2.95 -18.63 15.08
C GLN A 577 1.45 -18.83 14.92
N ILE A 578 0.94 -19.97 15.40
CA ILE A 578 -0.47 -20.36 15.22
C ILE A 578 -1.01 -21.01 16.48
N GLY A 579 -2.15 -20.50 16.95
CA GLY A 579 -2.96 -21.09 18.02
C GLY A 579 -4.31 -21.55 17.50
N ARG A 580 -4.82 -22.66 18.05
CA ARG A 580 -6.22 -23.08 17.86
C ARG A 580 -6.99 -22.87 19.15
N PHE A 581 -8.18 -22.29 19.04
CA PHE A 581 -9.01 -21.92 20.18
C PHE A 581 -10.42 -22.43 20.01
N LYS A 582 -10.96 -23.08 21.03
CA LYS A 582 -12.37 -23.43 21.11
C LYS A 582 -13.14 -22.28 21.74
N TYR A 583 -14.23 -21.89 21.09
CA TYR A 583 -15.16 -20.92 21.64
C TYR A 583 -15.86 -21.47 22.88
N ILE A 584 -16.08 -20.59 23.86
CA ILE A 584 -16.82 -20.88 25.08
C ILE A 584 -17.87 -19.79 25.23
N SER A 585 -19.10 -20.18 25.58
CA SER A 585 -20.20 -19.23 25.73
C SER A 585 -19.98 -18.31 26.94
N GLU A 586 -20.58 -17.12 26.91
CA GLU A 586 -20.42 -16.14 28.00
C GLU A 586 -20.91 -16.68 29.35
N ASP A 587 -21.94 -17.53 29.34
CA ASP A 587 -22.51 -18.20 30.51
C ASP A 587 -21.55 -19.28 31.05
N ASP A 588 -20.98 -20.11 30.16
CA ASP A 588 -20.03 -21.16 30.54
C ASP A 588 -18.72 -20.56 31.10
N ILE A 589 -18.27 -19.41 30.58
CA ILE A 589 -17.10 -18.69 31.11
C ILE A 589 -17.33 -18.28 32.57
N GLU A 590 -18.54 -17.82 32.90
CA GLU A 590 -18.88 -17.43 34.27
C GLU A 590 -18.97 -18.64 35.21
N GLU A 591 -19.49 -19.77 34.73
CA GLU A 591 -19.56 -21.03 35.48
C GLU A 591 -18.17 -21.63 35.76
N MET A 592 -17.32 -21.71 34.74
CA MET A 592 -15.96 -22.27 34.87
C MET A 592 -15.03 -21.35 35.66
N GLY A 593 -15.14 -20.04 35.47
CA GLY A 593 -14.27 -19.06 36.10
C GLY A 593 -12.79 -19.37 35.82
N LYS A 594 -12.00 -19.64 36.87
CA LYS A 594 -10.56 -19.93 36.73
C LYS A 594 -10.26 -21.31 36.15
N SER A 595 -11.17 -22.29 36.29
CA SER A 595 -10.90 -23.66 35.80
C SER A 595 -10.83 -23.73 34.28
N LEU A 596 -11.32 -22.70 33.57
CA LEU A 596 -11.18 -22.54 32.12
C LEU A 596 -9.71 -22.66 31.65
N TYR A 597 -8.77 -22.30 32.51
CA TYR A 597 -7.33 -22.31 32.23
C TYR A 597 -6.59 -23.50 32.88
N ASP A 598 -7.32 -24.46 33.47
CA ASP A 598 -6.74 -25.68 34.04
C ASP A 598 -6.63 -26.75 32.95
N TYR A 599 -5.49 -26.79 32.26
CA TYR A 599 -5.25 -27.71 31.15
C TYR A 599 -4.09 -28.70 31.39
N LYS A 600 -4.04 -29.74 30.56
CA LYS A 600 -2.94 -30.70 30.46
C LYS A 600 -2.41 -30.72 29.03
N LEU A 601 -1.08 -30.74 28.89
CA LEU A 601 -0.42 -30.92 27.60
C LEU A 601 -0.60 -32.38 27.13
N LEU A 602 -0.90 -32.54 25.85
CA LEU A 602 -1.04 -33.83 25.16
C LEU A 602 -0.07 -33.92 23.99
N GLU A 603 0.39 -35.14 23.70
CA GLU A 603 1.22 -35.44 22.52
C GLU A 603 0.40 -35.49 21.21
N LEU A 604 -0.90 -35.77 21.33
CA LEU A 604 -1.84 -35.90 20.21
C LEU A 604 -3.13 -35.13 20.55
N PRO A 605 -3.84 -34.63 19.53
CA PRO A 605 -5.09 -33.93 19.77
C PRO A 605 -6.16 -34.89 20.31
N LEU A 606 -7.11 -34.34 21.08
CA LEU A 606 -8.28 -35.09 21.55
C LEU A 606 -9.11 -35.63 20.39
N GLU A 607 -9.27 -34.81 19.34
CA GLU A 607 -9.99 -35.17 18.13
C GLU A 607 -9.06 -35.09 16.93
N TYR A 608 -9.17 -36.09 16.03
CA TYR A 608 -8.25 -36.19 14.89
C TYR A 608 -8.32 -34.95 13.97
N HIS A 609 -9.49 -34.33 13.82
CA HIS A 609 -9.64 -33.14 12.99
C HIS A 609 -9.08 -31.86 13.66
N TRP A 610 -8.66 -31.90 14.93
CA TRP A 610 -7.95 -30.78 15.57
C TRP A 610 -6.45 -30.79 15.32
N ARG A 611 -5.95 -31.79 14.58
CA ARG A 611 -4.52 -31.89 14.25
C ARG A 611 -4.08 -30.78 13.30
N PHE A 612 -2.89 -30.24 13.51
CA PHE A 612 -2.23 -29.41 12.50
C PHE A 612 -1.73 -30.27 11.33
N ASN A 613 -1.41 -29.63 10.21
CA ASN A 613 -1.08 -30.32 8.97
C ASN A 613 0.25 -31.11 9.03
N ASP A 614 0.17 -32.43 8.96
CA ASP A 614 1.33 -33.36 9.00
C ASP A 614 2.41 -33.06 7.94
N LYS A 615 2.08 -32.34 6.87
CA LYS A 615 3.00 -31.90 5.82
C LYS A 615 4.25 -31.18 6.35
N PHE A 616 4.14 -30.50 7.49
CA PHE A 616 5.22 -29.71 8.08
C PHE A 616 5.97 -30.42 9.22
N LEU A 617 5.71 -31.70 9.42
CA LEU A 617 6.47 -32.53 10.34
C LEU A 617 7.88 -32.81 9.80
N ASP A 618 8.83 -33.03 10.70
CA ASP A 618 10.19 -33.48 10.39
C ASP A 618 10.94 -32.49 9.46
N GLU A 619 11.26 -32.89 8.21
CA GLU A 619 11.93 -31.99 7.24
C GLU A 619 10.99 -30.90 6.67
N GLY A 620 9.67 -31.09 6.84
CA GLY A 620 8.63 -30.22 6.32
C GLY A 620 8.63 -30.05 4.80
N GLU A 621 8.15 -28.91 4.31
CA GLU A 621 8.05 -28.62 2.87
C GLU A 621 8.49 -27.18 2.56
N ASN A 622 9.31 -27.01 1.51
CA ASN A 622 9.79 -25.70 1.03
C ASN A 622 10.49 -24.86 2.13
N GLY A 623 11.15 -25.52 3.08
CA GLY A 623 11.83 -24.87 4.20
C GLY A 623 10.90 -24.45 5.36
N HIS A 624 9.61 -24.78 5.29
CA HIS A 624 8.66 -24.64 6.38
C HIS A 624 8.50 -25.97 7.10
N PHE A 625 8.76 -25.99 8.40
CA PHE A 625 8.63 -27.16 9.27
C PHE A 625 8.31 -26.70 10.69
N TYR A 626 7.74 -27.57 11.52
CA TYR A 626 7.53 -27.27 12.94
C TYR A 626 8.88 -27.13 13.64
N HIS A 627 9.13 -25.96 14.23
CA HIS A 627 10.41 -25.65 14.87
C HIS A 627 10.20 -25.16 16.30
N VAL A 628 11.27 -25.20 17.10
CA VAL A 628 11.32 -24.98 18.56
C VAL A 628 10.58 -26.02 19.38
N LEU A 629 9.32 -26.33 19.06
CA LEU A 629 8.52 -27.33 19.77
C LEU A 629 8.67 -28.76 19.21
N ASP A 630 9.40 -28.94 18.09
CA ASP A 630 9.58 -30.16 17.26
C ASP A 630 8.28 -30.80 16.72
N ARG A 631 7.16 -30.69 17.44
CA ARG A 631 5.82 -31.17 17.12
C ARG A 631 4.78 -30.16 17.63
N PRO A 632 3.55 -30.19 17.09
CA PRO A 632 2.46 -29.42 17.65
C PRO A 632 2.15 -29.78 19.10
N HIS A 633 1.91 -28.76 19.91
CA HIS A 633 1.37 -28.91 21.26
C HIS A 633 -0.15 -28.97 21.20
N TYR A 634 -0.76 -29.88 21.96
CA TYR A 634 -2.22 -29.99 22.11
C TYR A 634 -2.60 -29.96 23.58
N TYR A 635 -3.82 -29.51 23.89
CA TYR A 635 -4.25 -29.36 25.27
C TYR A 635 -5.65 -29.96 25.52
N ASP A 636 -5.85 -30.42 26.75
CA ASP A 636 -7.11 -30.95 27.29
C ASP A 636 -7.48 -30.24 28.60
N TRP A 637 -8.77 -30.08 28.87
CA TRP A 637 -9.31 -29.36 30.03
C TRP A 637 -10.10 -30.29 30.93
N ASN A 638 -10.03 -30.04 32.24
CA ASN A 638 -10.69 -30.89 33.24
C ASN A 638 -12.15 -30.57 33.47
#